data_AF-A0A2D5S2V1-F1
#
_entry.id   AF-A0A2D5S2V1-F1
#
_cell.length_a   1.000
_cell.length_b   1.000
_cell.length_c   1.000
_cell.angle_alpha   90.00
_cell.angle_beta   90.00
_cell.angle_gamma   90.00
#
_symmetry.space_group_name_H-M   'P 1'
#
loop_
_entity.id
_entity.type
_entity.pdbx_description
1 polymer ?
#
loop_
_entity_poly.entity_id
_entity_poly.type
_entity_poly.pdbx_seq_one_letter_code
_entity_poly.pdbx_strand_id
1 'polypeptide(L)'
;MSESTASLTTSDLRMDVHPTPSEALLERNLSIFRARDPELVERILAADEKRLEIEVAEDGHPTALWEGRRLASARRPGEETIRQVDGVDPVTTGLVAVVGFGLGQHVAVLARRLGRSGIVLVAEPDRALLRAVFSRIDATSWLSQSQVVITDRADAGELGPKLAGAEGTIMLGVRIIEHPASRVRLGSLATEIAQTLRELVDNARMNVVTTLLRCVGTLENQLGNLPRFSLGAGVEDLRGIARGRLGVVVSAGPSLRRNIEELARPGVRDRCVIIATQTTLKPLLAKGIAPHYVTALDYHEISRRFYEGIDPRAIEDTELVIDSKVNPVVPEAWPGRVRCIPSSEIDGILGSHARGGTAFPPCATVAHLCHALARHMGCDPVALIGQDLGFTDGLYYAPGNAIHDVWNPEFGDFNTIETMEWERIVRHRGMLSTREDVHGRRIFTDVQMLTYLRRFETVFLEDERQGLRVIDATEGGVRKSRTELATLAETIEAEANPDTSPIALPQATDPGIDAAIIRQHVVTIMREVDTIRQASVRAGGILRRMLDDQDDPRRMDRHFKALGEARQVVDAHDRARRITDLVNQIGVYKRRRADRLISLDRSSDPVARQRLELDRDVVNVDWMGEAASLLHGMLERTLTQIDTGVRPEPDRTEADLERAAGLTGDQGRERRVIAVVPVDPERGGIGVRRRLDEPVGGRPLLQRTLERLGRSTELAGIVVLVPGAFDLDSIIDRTRIDLPVECRRLAGGVFGEGHQAVRAARINASSAWRGGIQGLTVYDEVLAPGPTLEALEAMEADAAVLVGPDWALVAIDGDFGVDEVVRRHRDRPSTPLVFVQAPPGIGSCLVTPELLRSFAGTTSRRASIGHLLGYRSDRPEGDPVANHSCVVAPARIRDAVGRFIPDSPRRSARLEEMLRGCDDQATDPCDFVSGLEAGADRPRAEVPAVVRVELGTERIAESPSIPDGRSIVRESMDQRRFRMLVEELAEPGDVVMVFDGVGDPMLHPEFDVFARIAIDAGVRQVRIRTDLVASDEAIDRLVAAPIEVVEVDLDAETASTWTAVHGRDGFDQVRRNLERLVLERAVLGDLDDLPHELRTSLPWIAPRLQRRAETIEEMPEFFERWRQRLGTAVIDGPVRWPEDQAVAPDPLSPTHPPSGRDRIVAESRMTILSDGTVPVLETDLRGERSVGRVGERSLTELWRDLVEARRSYESQTGAPPTPWRAG
;
A
#
# COMPACT_ATOMS: atom_id res chain seq x y z
N MET A 1 -34.82 1.53 -22.53
CA MET A 1 -35.22 2.95 -22.69
C MET A 1 -34.10 3.67 -23.43
N SER A 2 -34.18 3.78 -24.76
CA SER A 2 -33.12 4.39 -25.59
C SER A 2 -33.66 5.40 -26.61
N GLU A 3 -34.81 6.01 -26.34
CA GLU A 3 -35.39 7.04 -27.21
C GLU A 3 -35.95 8.17 -26.35
N SER A 4 -35.15 9.24 -26.16
CA SER A 4 -35.60 10.63 -25.94
C SER A 4 -34.39 11.53 -25.61
N THR A 5 -33.47 11.71 -26.55
CA THR A 5 -32.64 12.91 -26.60
C THR A 5 -33.08 13.68 -27.84
N ALA A 6 -33.98 14.65 -27.65
CA ALA A 6 -34.38 15.54 -28.74
C ALA A 6 -33.12 16.19 -29.35
N SER A 7 -32.95 16.09 -30.67
CA SER A 7 -31.80 16.70 -31.36
C SER A 7 -31.84 18.21 -31.19
N LEU A 8 -30.75 18.83 -30.72
CA LEU A 8 -30.65 20.28 -30.64
C LEU A 8 -30.81 20.92 -32.02
N THR A 9 -31.59 21.99 -32.09
CA THR A 9 -31.72 22.82 -33.28
C THR A 9 -31.10 24.19 -33.04
N THR A 10 -30.73 24.91 -34.10
CA THR A 10 -30.20 26.27 -33.98
C THR A 10 -31.20 27.23 -33.32
N SER A 11 -32.51 26.99 -33.46
CA SER A 11 -33.56 27.74 -32.74
C SER A 11 -33.43 27.70 -31.22
N ASP A 12 -32.85 26.64 -30.64
CA ASP A 12 -32.66 26.46 -29.20
C ASP A 12 -31.52 27.33 -28.63
N LEU A 13 -30.72 27.97 -29.50
CA LEU A 13 -29.51 28.70 -29.16
C LEU A 13 -29.69 30.23 -29.12
N ARG A 14 -30.94 30.73 -29.13
CA ARG A 14 -31.19 32.19 -29.09
C ARG A 14 -30.62 32.82 -27.82
N MET A 15 -29.97 33.96 -28.01
CA MET A 15 -29.40 34.80 -26.95
C MET A 15 -29.96 36.21 -27.08
N ASP A 16 -30.33 36.81 -25.95
CA ASP A 16 -30.78 38.20 -25.91
C ASP A 16 -29.56 39.12 -25.85
N VAL A 17 -29.24 39.70 -27.01
CA VAL A 17 -28.06 40.55 -27.21
C VAL A 17 -28.49 42.01 -27.33
N HIS A 18 -27.87 42.86 -26.52
CA HIS A 18 -28.04 44.31 -26.55
C HIS A 18 -26.92 44.98 -27.37
N PRO A 19 -27.25 45.95 -28.25
CA PRO A 19 -26.28 46.59 -29.13
C PRO A 19 -25.29 47.51 -28.39
N THR A 20 -25.67 48.01 -27.21
CA THR A 20 -24.85 48.89 -26.36
C THR A 20 -24.68 48.28 -24.96
N PRO A 21 -23.53 48.49 -24.28
CA PRO A 21 -23.34 48.05 -22.90
C PRO A 21 -24.36 48.72 -21.97
N SER A 22 -24.84 47.96 -20.99
CA SER A 22 -25.78 48.41 -19.96
C SER A 22 -25.27 48.02 -18.58
N GLU A 23 -25.00 49.02 -17.73
CA GLU A 23 -24.57 48.79 -16.34
C GLU A 23 -25.67 48.09 -15.53
N ALA A 24 -26.94 48.43 -15.79
CA ALA A 24 -28.08 47.76 -15.17
C ALA A 24 -28.17 46.27 -15.54
N LEU A 25 -27.76 45.91 -16.77
CA LEU A 25 -27.72 44.52 -17.23
C LEU A 25 -26.54 43.76 -16.60
N LEU A 26 -25.37 44.39 -16.53
CA LEU A 26 -24.18 43.86 -15.87
C LEU A 26 -24.49 43.53 -14.40
N GLU A 27 -25.04 44.49 -13.67
CA GLU A 27 -25.43 44.34 -12.26
C GLU A 27 -26.46 43.21 -12.09
N ARG A 28 -27.46 43.13 -12.98
CA ARG A 28 -28.48 42.06 -12.92
C ARG A 28 -27.86 40.67 -13.11
N ASN A 29 -26.97 40.49 -14.09
CA ASN A 29 -26.28 39.22 -14.31
C ASN A 29 -25.38 38.85 -13.12
N LEU A 30 -24.58 39.80 -12.62
CA LEU A 30 -23.63 39.56 -11.52
C LEU A 30 -24.32 39.32 -10.17
N SER A 31 -25.53 39.85 -9.96
CA SER A 31 -26.30 39.62 -8.73
C SER A 31 -26.55 38.14 -8.43
N ILE A 32 -26.57 37.28 -9.47
CA ILE A 32 -26.74 35.83 -9.33
C ILE A 32 -25.55 35.17 -8.63
N PHE A 33 -24.34 35.72 -8.82
CA PHE A 33 -23.11 35.20 -8.21
C PHE A 33 -22.82 35.81 -6.85
N ARG A 34 -23.34 37.01 -6.54
CA ARG A 34 -22.97 37.78 -5.33
C ARG A 34 -23.13 37.02 -4.00
N ALA A 35 -24.12 36.15 -3.88
CA ALA A 35 -24.33 35.34 -2.66
C ALA A 35 -23.37 34.15 -2.54
N ARG A 36 -22.77 33.69 -3.65
CA ARG A 36 -21.92 32.50 -3.71
C ARG A 36 -20.44 32.83 -3.89
N ASP A 37 -20.13 33.93 -4.56
CA ASP A 37 -18.77 34.36 -4.90
C ASP A 37 -18.70 35.90 -5.01
N PRO A 38 -18.76 36.61 -3.86
CA PRO A 38 -18.70 38.07 -3.85
C PRO A 38 -17.37 38.60 -4.39
N GLU A 39 -16.26 37.88 -4.15
CA GLU A 39 -14.94 38.30 -4.60
C GLU A 39 -14.83 38.26 -6.14
N LEU A 40 -15.34 37.22 -6.80
CA LEU A 40 -15.39 37.19 -8.27
C LEU A 40 -16.16 38.38 -8.84
N VAL A 41 -17.30 38.72 -8.22
CA VAL A 41 -18.13 39.87 -8.65
C VAL A 41 -17.33 41.16 -8.53
N GLU A 42 -16.67 41.41 -7.40
CA GLU A 42 -15.81 42.57 -7.22
C GLU A 42 -14.67 42.62 -8.25
N ARG A 43 -14.03 41.47 -8.53
CA ARG A 43 -12.95 41.39 -9.52
C ARG A 43 -13.42 41.68 -10.94
N ILE A 44 -14.63 41.26 -11.33
CA ILE A 44 -15.22 41.57 -12.64
C ILE A 44 -15.59 43.07 -12.71
N LEU A 45 -16.15 43.61 -11.62
CA LEU A 45 -16.50 45.04 -11.52
C LEU A 45 -15.27 45.97 -11.47
N ALA A 46 -14.12 45.47 -11.01
CA ALA A 46 -12.86 46.21 -11.00
C ALA A 46 -12.10 46.12 -12.34
N ALA A 47 -12.50 45.23 -13.25
CA ALA A 47 -11.82 45.04 -14.54
C ALA A 47 -12.11 46.19 -15.52
N ASP A 48 -11.13 46.52 -16.35
CA ASP A 48 -11.23 47.55 -17.37
C ASP A 48 -12.38 47.26 -18.35
N GLU A 49 -13.16 48.29 -18.69
CA GLU A 49 -14.15 48.18 -19.75
C GLU A 49 -13.45 48.24 -21.12
N LYS A 50 -13.52 47.15 -21.88
CA LYS A 50 -12.98 47.04 -23.24
C LYS A 50 -14.09 46.85 -24.27
N ARG A 51 -13.78 47.23 -25.52
CA ARG A 51 -14.72 47.16 -26.64
C ARG A 51 -14.93 45.71 -27.10
N LEU A 52 -16.18 45.26 -27.06
CA LEU A 52 -16.65 44.01 -27.67
C LEU A 52 -17.51 44.33 -28.89
N GLU A 53 -17.07 43.94 -30.09
CA GLU A 53 -17.79 44.21 -31.34
C GLU A 53 -18.64 42.99 -31.71
N ILE A 54 -19.95 43.08 -31.49
CA ILE A 54 -20.89 41.99 -31.77
C ILE A 54 -21.48 42.15 -33.17
N GLU A 55 -21.50 41.05 -33.92
CA GLU A 55 -22.10 40.93 -35.24
C GLU A 55 -23.07 39.74 -35.26
N VAL A 56 -23.95 39.69 -36.26
CA VAL A 56 -24.84 38.54 -36.50
C VAL A 56 -24.31 37.78 -37.70
N ALA A 57 -24.08 36.47 -37.52
CA ALA A 57 -23.57 35.59 -38.56
C ALA A 57 -24.68 35.11 -39.52
N GLU A 58 -24.32 34.36 -40.56
CA GLU A 58 -25.24 33.90 -41.62
C GLU A 58 -26.37 33.01 -41.08
N ASP A 59 -26.13 32.28 -39.98
CA ASP A 59 -27.10 31.42 -39.31
C ASP A 59 -27.98 32.16 -38.29
N GLY A 60 -27.88 33.49 -38.21
CA GLY A 60 -28.68 34.34 -37.34
C GLY A 60 -28.23 34.38 -35.88
N HIS A 61 -27.10 33.76 -35.53
CA HIS A 61 -26.54 33.75 -34.18
C HIS A 61 -25.42 34.80 -34.01
N PRO A 62 -25.20 35.29 -32.77
CA PRO A 62 -24.18 36.30 -32.52
C PRO A 62 -22.76 35.73 -32.64
N THR A 63 -21.88 36.51 -33.25
CA THR A 63 -20.43 36.34 -33.24
C THR A 63 -19.81 37.65 -32.76
N ALA A 64 -18.56 37.64 -32.29
CA ALA A 64 -17.93 38.88 -31.84
C ALA A 64 -16.42 38.91 -32.05
N LEU A 65 -15.89 40.13 -32.15
CA LEU A 65 -14.46 40.44 -32.13
C LEU A 65 -14.08 41.01 -30.76
N TRP A 66 -13.09 40.38 -30.14
CA TRP A 66 -12.46 40.77 -28.88
C TRP A 66 -10.97 40.96 -29.13
N GLU A 67 -10.47 42.19 -29.01
CA GLU A 67 -9.07 42.55 -29.28
C GLU A 67 -8.53 41.98 -30.61
N GLY A 68 -9.36 42.05 -31.67
CA GLY A 68 -9.02 41.55 -33.01
C GLY A 68 -9.14 40.03 -33.18
N ARG A 69 -9.58 39.28 -32.16
CA ARG A 69 -9.81 37.83 -32.24
C ARG A 69 -11.31 37.51 -32.23
N ARG A 70 -11.72 36.53 -33.03
CA ARG A 70 -13.11 36.04 -33.06
C ARG A 70 -13.42 35.20 -31.82
N LEU A 71 -14.58 35.42 -31.20
CA LEU A 71 -15.09 34.65 -30.06
C LEU A 71 -16.02 33.49 -30.45
N ALA A 72 -16.37 33.36 -31.73
CA ALA A 72 -17.14 32.25 -32.30
C ALA A 72 -16.92 32.22 -33.83
N SER A 73 -17.39 31.19 -34.52
CA SER A 73 -17.41 31.12 -35.98
C SER A 73 -17.98 32.40 -36.61
N ALA A 74 -17.33 32.88 -37.66
CA ALA A 74 -17.75 34.09 -38.37
C ALA A 74 -18.96 33.86 -39.28
N ARG A 75 -19.23 32.60 -39.66
CA ARG A 75 -20.32 32.24 -40.59
C ARG A 75 -21.47 31.51 -39.91
N ARG A 76 -21.16 30.49 -39.10
CA ARG A 76 -22.16 29.59 -38.49
C ARG A 76 -21.85 29.23 -37.02
N PRO A 77 -21.89 30.19 -36.08
CA PRO A 77 -21.64 29.97 -34.65
C PRO A 77 -22.67 29.06 -33.96
N GLY A 78 -23.90 28.98 -34.45
CA GLY A 78 -24.91 28.06 -33.91
C GLY A 78 -24.58 26.59 -34.17
N GLU A 79 -24.19 26.25 -35.41
CA GLU A 79 -23.77 24.90 -35.79
C GLU A 79 -22.47 24.47 -35.09
N GLU A 80 -21.56 25.42 -34.81
CA GLU A 80 -20.37 25.17 -33.99
C GLU A 80 -20.74 24.81 -32.55
N THR A 81 -21.64 25.59 -31.94
CA THR A 81 -22.11 25.34 -30.57
C THR A 81 -22.78 23.98 -30.43
N ILE A 82 -23.65 23.58 -31.37
CA ILE A 82 -24.32 22.27 -31.34
C ILE A 82 -23.28 21.14 -31.36
N ARG A 83 -22.35 21.16 -32.33
CA ARG A 83 -21.30 20.14 -32.43
C ARG A 83 -20.44 20.05 -31.17
N GLN A 84 -20.21 21.18 -30.50
CA GLN A 84 -19.41 21.24 -29.29
C GLN A 84 -20.10 20.56 -28.09
N VAL A 85 -21.43 20.67 -27.98
CA VAL A 85 -22.19 20.19 -26.81
C VAL A 85 -22.95 18.88 -27.05
N ASP A 86 -23.03 18.39 -28.29
CA ASP A 86 -23.86 17.25 -28.68
C ASP A 86 -23.50 15.97 -27.92
N GLY A 87 -22.20 15.70 -27.73
CA GLY A 87 -21.70 14.53 -27.01
C GLY A 87 -21.87 14.55 -25.49
N VAL A 88 -22.61 15.52 -24.92
CA VAL A 88 -22.93 15.57 -23.49
C VAL A 88 -24.28 14.91 -23.25
N ASP A 89 -24.25 13.72 -22.66
CA ASP A 89 -25.44 13.07 -22.13
C ASP A 89 -25.70 13.55 -20.68
N PRO A 90 -26.78 14.31 -20.40
CA PRO A 90 -27.10 14.75 -19.05
C PRO A 90 -27.43 13.58 -18.11
N VAL A 91 -27.82 12.40 -18.61
CA VAL A 91 -28.08 11.21 -17.80
C VAL A 91 -26.80 10.71 -17.14
N THR A 92 -25.70 10.63 -17.90
CA THR A 92 -24.41 10.09 -17.46
C THR A 92 -23.36 11.15 -17.14
N THR A 93 -23.72 12.44 -17.17
CA THR A 93 -22.78 13.54 -16.90
C THR A 93 -23.35 14.47 -15.84
N GLY A 94 -22.73 14.52 -14.66
CA GLY A 94 -23.12 15.38 -13.55
C GLY A 94 -22.43 16.75 -13.55
N LEU A 95 -21.18 16.82 -13.99
CA LEU A 95 -20.42 18.07 -14.11
C LEU A 95 -19.86 18.23 -15.53
N VAL A 96 -20.06 19.41 -16.11
CA VAL A 96 -19.43 19.82 -17.38
C VAL A 96 -18.52 21.00 -17.12
N ALA A 97 -17.22 20.81 -17.34
CA ALA A 97 -16.22 21.86 -17.25
C ALA A 97 -15.97 22.45 -18.64
N VAL A 98 -16.09 23.77 -18.74
CA VAL A 98 -15.96 24.54 -19.98
C VAL A 98 -14.74 25.43 -19.87
N VAL A 99 -13.78 25.25 -20.79
CA VAL A 99 -12.61 26.12 -20.88
C VAL A 99 -12.88 27.23 -21.90
N GLY A 100 -13.08 28.44 -21.39
CA GLY A 100 -13.41 29.65 -22.16
C GLY A 100 -14.90 29.97 -22.17
N PHE A 101 -15.24 31.19 -21.77
CA PHE A 101 -16.63 31.67 -21.76
C PHE A 101 -17.08 32.13 -23.15
N GLY A 102 -16.19 32.76 -23.93
CA GLY A 102 -16.54 33.32 -25.25
C GLY A 102 -17.70 34.31 -25.14
N LEU A 103 -18.76 34.10 -25.93
CA LEU A 103 -20.03 34.83 -25.78
C LEU A 103 -21.02 34.15 -24.82
N GLY A 104 -20.72 32.94 -24.33
CA GLY A 104 -21.58 32.20 -23.38
C GLY A 104 -22.67 31.35 -24.02
N GLN A 105 -22.74 31.22 -25.34
CA GLN A 105 -23.79 30.44 -26.02
C GLN A 105 -23.75 28.96 -25.66
N HIS A 106 -22.58 28.31 -25.73
CA HIS A 106 -22.37 26.91 -25.33
C HIS A 106 -22.63 26.70 -23.83
N VAL A 107 -22.22 27.65 -22.99
CA VAL A 107 -22.49 27.64 -21.54
C VAL A 107 -24.00 27.67 -21.28
N ALA A 108 -24.74 28.54 -21.97
CA ALA A 108 -26.19 28.65 -21.83
C ALA A 108 -26.92 27.36 -22.24
N VAL A 109 -26.48 26.68 -23.30
CA VAL A 109 -27.07 25.40 -23.73
C VAL A 109 -26.82 24.30 -22.70
N LEU A 110 -25.59 24.18 -22.20
CA LEU A 110 -25.24 23.20 -21.18
C LEU A 110 -26.00 23.48 -19.87
N ALA A 111 -26.09 24.75 -19.47
CA ALA A 111 -26.86 25.20 -18.32
C ALA A 111 -28.35 24.80 -18.41
N ARG A 112 -28.97 24.98 -19.58
CA ARG A 112 -30.36 24.57 -19.83
C ARG A 112 -30.53 23.05 -19.89
N ARG A 113 -29.57 22.31 -20.45
CA ARG A 113 -29.61 20.85 -20.55
C ARG A 113 -29.46 20.17 -19.18
N LEU A 114 -28.54 20.65 -18.34
CA LEU A 114 -28.29 20.09 -17.00
C LEU A 114 -29.26 20.64 -15.93
N GLY A 115 -29.73 21.87 -16.11
CA GLY A 115 -30.59 22.55 -15.14
C GLY A 115 -29.94 22.64 -13.76
N ARG A 116 -30.74 22.43 -12.71
CA ARG A 116 -30.24 22.36 -11.31
C ARG A 116 -29.69 20.98 -10.92
N SER A 117 -29.76 20.01 -11.83
CA SER A 117 -29.38 18.61 -11.58
C SER A 117 -27.92 18.30 -11.96
N GLY A 118 -27.20 19.29 -12.48
CA GLY A 118 -25.79 19.20 -12.83
C GLY A 118 -25.12 20.56 -12.74
N ILE A 119 -23.80 20.56 -12.85
CA ILE A 119 -22.96 21.75 -12.67
C ILE A 119 -22.27 22.10 -13.99
N VAL A 120 -22.31 23.37 -14.37
CA VAL A 120 -21.47 23.92 -15.44
C VAL A 120 -20.38 24.77 -14.81
N LEU A 121 -19.15 24.26 -14.81
CA LEU A 121 -18.00 25.00 -14.34
C LEU A 121 -17.33 25.69 -15.53
N VAL A 122 -17.19 27.01 -15.50
CA VAL A 122 -16.55 27.78 -16.57
C VAL A 122 -15.24 28.37 -16.11
N ALA A 123 -14.20 28.12 -16.89
CA ALA A 123 -12.87 28.67 -16.69
C ALA A 123 -12.62 29.83 -17.67
N GLU A 124 -12.56 31.06 -17.15
CA GLU A 124 -12.32 32.26 -17.93
C GLU A 124 -11.50 33.29 -17.14
N PRO A 125 -10.18 33.42 -17.42
CA PRO A 125 -9.30 34.35 -16.71
C PRO A 125 -9.51 35.81 -17.13
N ASP A 126 -10.08 36.08 -18.32
CA ASP A 126 -10.24 37.43 -18.83
C ASP A 126 -11.49 38.09 -18.24
N ARG A 127 -11.29 38.77 -17.11
CA ARG A 127 -12.34 39.49 -16.38
C ARG A 127 -12.95 40.62 -17.19
N ALA A 128 -12.14 41.29 -18.02
CA ALA A 128 -12.62 42.35 -18.90
C ALA A 128 -13.56 41.79 -19.97
N LEU A 129 -13.29 40.57 -20.47
CA LEU A 129 -14.20 39.86 -21.37
C LEU A 129 -15.52 39.53 -20.69
N LEU A 130 -15.49 38.94 -19.48
CA LEU A 130 -16.71 38.64 -18.72
C LEU A 130 -17.56 39.91 -18.47
N ARG A 131 -16.92 41.01 -18.08
CA ARG A 131 -17.57 42.32 -17.92
C ARG A 131 -18.22 42.80 -19.23
N ALA A 132 -17.49 42.71 -20.34
CA ALA A 132 -17.96 43.16 -21.65
C ALA A 132 -19.13 42.33 -22.19
N VAL A 133 -19.15 41.02 -21.89
CA VAL A 133 -20.23 40.11 -22.27
C VAL A 133 -21.45 40.29 -21.37
N PHE A 134 -21.29 40.29 -20.04
CA PHE A 134 -22.42 40.45 -19.11
C PHE A 134 -23.07 41.83 -19.15
N SER A 135 -22.41 42.85 -19.69
CA SER A 135 -23.01 44.15 -19.95
C SER A 135 -23.84 44.21 -21.25
N ARG A 136 -23.77 43.18 -22.11
CA ARG A 136 -24.44 43.15 -23.43
C ARG A 136 -25.36 41.95 -23.63
N ILE A 137 -25.18 40.86 -22.91
CA ILE A 137 -25.96 39.63 -23.05
C ILE A 137 -26.77 39.40 -21.79
N ASP A 138 -28.09 39.21 -21.93
CA ASP A 138 -28.92 38.83 -20.80
C ASP A 138 -28.76 37.34 -20.47
N ALA A 139 -28.02 37.07 -19.39
CA ALA A 139 -27.73 35.73 -18.92
C ALA A 139 -28.68 35.28 -17.78
N THR A 140 -29.56 36.18 -17.32
CA THR A 140 -30.35 36.00 -16.08
C THR A 140 -31.20 34.73 -16.11
N SER A 141 -31.84 34.44 -17.25
CA SER A 141 -32.80 33.33 -17.38
C SER A 141 -32.17 31.96 -17.16
N TRP A 142 -31.03 31.68 -17.79
CA TRP A 142 -30.37 30.38 -17.70
C TRP A 142 -29.44 30.28 -16.49
N LEU A 143 -28.83 31.38 -16.05
CA LEU A 143 -28.01 31.40 -14.82
C LEU A 143 -28.84 31.13 -13.56
N SER A 144 -30.06 31.67 -13.45
CA SER A 144 -30.92 31.48 -12.27
C SER A 144 -31.56 30.09 -12.18
N GLN A 145 -31.65 29.39 -13.30
CA GLN A 145 -32.27 28.07 -13.44
C GLN A 145 -31.25 26.91 -13.42
N SER A 146 -29.95 27.21 -13.27
CA SER A 146 -28.89 26.21 -13.31
C SER A 146 -27.82 26.46 -12.25
N GLN A 147 -26.87 25.54 -12.13
CA GLN A 147 -25.69 25.71 -11.28
C GLN A 147 -24.47 26.03 -12.17
N VAL A 148 -24.25 27.32 -12.43
CA VAL A 148 -23.04 27.80 -13.11
C VAL A 148 -22.04 28.31 -12.09
N VAL A 149 -20.81 27.83 -12.17
CA VAL A 149 -19.67 28.27 -11.36
C VAL A 149 -18.65 28.85 -12.32
N ILE A 150 -18.08 30.02 -12.00
CA ILE A 150 -17.03 30.63 -12.82
C ILE A 150 -15.74 30.70 -12.00
N THR A 151 -14.62 30.33 -12.63
CA THR A 151 -13.28 30.50 -12.08
C THR A 151 -12.44 31.34 -13.04
N ASP A 152 -11.73 32.32 -12.51
CA ASP A 152 -10.76 33.16 -13.23
C ASP A 152 -9.31 32.76 -12.94
N ARG A 153 -9.10 31.68 -12.16
CA ARG A 153 -7.79 31.11 -11.79
C ARG A 153 -7.81 29.59 -11.89
N ALA A 154 -6.67 28.99 -12.20
CA ALA A 154 -6.44 27.55 -12.24
C ALA A 154 -5.96 26.98 -10.89
N ASP A 155 -6.55 27.42 -9.77
CA ASP A 155 -6.11 27.07 -8.43
C ASP A 155 -7.09 26.09 -7.74
N ALA A 156 -6.58 24.95 -7.30
CA ALA A 156 -7.34 23.96 -6.54
C ALA A 156 -7.85 24.52 -5.20
N GLY A 157 -7.10 25.42 -4.56
CA GLY A 157 -7.48 26.08 -3.31
C GLY A 157 -8.69 27.01 -3.46
N GLU A 158 -8.89 27.57 -4.65
CA GLU A 158 -10.06 28.39 -4.97
C GLU A 158 -11.24 27.54 -5.48
N LEU A 159 -10.97 26.54 -6.33
CA LEU A 159 -12.00 25.68 -6.91
C LEU A 159 -12.61 24.70 -5.90
N GLY A 160 -11.82 24.19 -4.95
CA GLY A 160 -12.27 23.24 -3.93
C GLY A 160 -13.48 23.76 -3.15
N PRO A 161 -13.40 24.92 -2.48
CA PRO A 161 -14.54 25.51 -1.78
C PRO A 161 -15.76 25.76 -2.68
N LYS A 162 -15.56 26.15 -3.94
CA LYS A 162 -16.65 26.40 -4.91
C LYS A 162 -17.40 25.11 -5.32
N LEU A 163 -16.74 23.96 -5.24
CA LEU A 163 -17.31 22.64 -5.54
C LEU A 163 -17.60 21.81 -4.28
N ALA A 164 -17.40 22.35 -3.09
CA ALA A 164 -17.68 21.65 -1.84
C ALA A 164 -19.17 21.28 -1.75
N GLY A 165 -19.46 20.00 -1.46
CA GLY A 165 -20.82 19.48 -1.41
C GLY A 165 -21.36 18.98 -2.77
N ALA A 166 -20.60 19.13 -3.86
CA ALA A 166 -20.96 18.63 -5.18
C ALA A 166 -20.44 17.22 -5.49
N GLU A 167 -19.84 16.52 -4.53
CA GLU A 167 -19.13 15.26 -4.73
C GLU A 167 -20.05 14.17 -5.29
N GLY A 168 -21.30 14.11 -4.79
CA GLY A 168 -22.32 13.20 -5.31
C GLY A 168 -22.69 13.47 -6.78
N THR A 169 -22.67 14.74 -7.21
CA THR A 169 -22.92 15.13 -8.60
C THR A 169 -21.71 14.79 -9.48
N ILE A 170 -20.50 15.02 -8.99
CA ILE A 170 -19.24 14.69 -9.68
C ILE A 170 -19.14 13.18 -9.95
N MET A 171 -19.61 12.34 -9.02
CA MET A 171 -19.63 10.87 -9.15
C MET A 171 -20.50 10.31 -10.26
N LEU A 172 -21.40 11.11 -10.82
CA LEU A 172 -22.23 10.67 -11.93
C LEU A 172 -21.50 10.74 -13.28
N GLY A 173 -20.39 11.47 -13.36
CA GLY A 173 -19.58 11.61 -14.56
C GLY A 173 -19.18 13.06 -14.82
N VAL A 174 -17.97 13.26 -15.34
CA VAL A 174 -17.39 14.58 -15.62
C VAL A 174 -17.01 14.65 -17.09
N ARG A 175 -17.37 15.75 -17.75
CA ARG A 175 -16.96 16.03 -19.13
C ARG A 175 -16.25 17.37 -19.22
N ILE A 176 -15.09 17.40 -19.87
CA ILE A 176 -14.35 18.64 -20.16
C ILE A 176 -14.61 19.02 -21.63
N ILE A 177 -14.93 20.29 -21.85
CA ILE A 177 -15.19 20.87 -23.16
C ILE A 177 -14.28 22.10 -23.32
N GLU A 178 -13.39 22.06 -24.29
CA GLU A 178 -12.63 23.23 -24.71
C GLU A 178 -13.44 24.04 -25.72
N HIS A 179 -13.53 25.36 -25.51
CA HIS A 179 -14.16 26.26 -26.47
C HIS A 179 -13.19 26.61 -27.61
N PRO A 180 -13.45 26.18 -28.86
CA PRO A 180 -12.47 26.26 -29.95
C PRO A 180 -11.94 27.68 -30.18
N ALA A 181 -12.81 28.69 -30.19
CA ALA A 181 -12.42 30.09 -30.40
C ALA A 181 -11.59 30.67 -29.24
N SER A 182 -11.70 30.10 -28.04
CA SER A 182 -10.90 30.52 -26.88
C SER A 182 -9.56 29.80 -26.76
N ARG A 183 -9.35 28.67 -27.45
CA ARG A 183 -8.16 27.80 -27.32
C ARG A 183 -6.84 28.55 -27.51
N VAL A 184 -6.73 29.37 -28.55
CA VAL A 184 -5.50 30.14 -28.87
C VAL A 184 -5.23 31.24 -27.83
N ARG A 185 -6.28 31.81 -27.22
CA ARG A 185 -6.14 32.85 -26.18
C ARG A 185 -5.76 32.24 -24.83
N LEU A 186 -6.34 31.08 -24.52
CA LEU A 186 -6.18 30.44 -23.21
C LEU A 186 -4.93 29.54 -23.12
N GLY A 187 -4.37 29.08 -24.25
CA GLY A 187 -3.06 28.41 -24.28
C GLY A 187 -2.97 27.21 -23.31
N SER A 188 -1.94 27.18 -22.46
CA SER A 188 -1.69 26.12 -21.47
C SER A 188 -2.73 26.06 -20.35
N LEU A 189 -3.49 27.14 -20.13
CA LEU A 189 -4.48 27.23 -19.06
C LEU A 189 -5.58 26.16 -19.18
N ALA A 190 -5.90 25.73 -20.41
CA ALA A 190 -6.83 24.62 -20.64
C ALA A 190 -6.32 23.31 -20.01
N THR A 191 -5.03 23.02 -20.18
CA THR A 191 -4.37 21.84 -19.64
C THR A 191 -4.27 21.91 -18.12
N GLU A 192 -3.91 23.08 -17.58
CA GLU A 192 -3.79 23.34 -16.14
C GLU A 192 -5.14 23.13 -15.44
N ILE A 193 -6.22 23.70 -15.98
CA ILE A 193 -7.57 23.56 -15.41
C ILE A 193 -8.09 22.14 -15.54
N ALA A 194 -7.85 21.46 -16.66
CA ALA A 194 -8.19 20.06 -16.81
C ALA A 194 -7.46 19.18 -15.79
N GLN A 195 -6.20 19.48 -15.46
CA GLN A 195 -5.43 18.78 -14.45
C GLN A 195 -5.98 19.03 -13.04
N THR A 196 -6.17 20.30 -12.67
CA THR A 196 -6.79 20.67 -11.38
C THR A 196 -8.17 20.02 -11.20
N LEU A 197 -8.97 19.95 -12.27
CA LEU A 197 -10.27 19.30 -12.20
C LEU A 197 -10.19 17.79 -12.07
N ARG A 198 -9.29 17.12 -12.80
CA ARG A 198 -9.05 15.68 -12.62
C ARG A 198 -8.69 15.37 -11.17
N GLU A 199 -7.78 16.14 -10.57
CA GLU A 199 -7.42 15.99 -9.16
C GLU A 199 -8.61 16.17 -8.22
N LEU A 200 -9.45 17.20 -8.44
CA LEU A 200 -10.66 17.42 -7.64
C LEU A 200 -11.69 16.31 -7.80
N VAL A 201 -11.83 15.76 -9.01
CA VAL A 201 -12.73 14.64 -9.30
C VAL A 201 -12.24 13.35 -8.66
N ASP A 202 -10.93 13.08 -8.76
CA ASP A 202 -10.31 11.91 -8.13
C ASP A 202 -10.41 12.00 -6.60
N ASN A 203 -10.21 13.18 -6.02
CA ASN A 203 -10.43 13.44 -4.60
C ASN A 203 -11.90 13.26 -4.20
N ALA A 204 -12.84 13.81 -4.97
CA ALA A 204 -14.28 13.63 -4.73
C ALA A 204 -14.67 12.14 -4.82
N ARG A 205 -14.07 11.41 -5.78
CA ARG A 205 -14.28 9.96 -5.95
C ARG A 205 -13.78 9.17 -4.77
N MET A 206 -12.55 9.44 -4.37
CA MET A 206 -11.93 8.82 -3.21
C MET A 206 -12.73 9.10 -1.95
N ASN A 207 -13.14 10.36 -1.72
CA ASN A 207 -13.94 10.76 -0.56
C ASN A 207 -15.32 10.08 -0.54
N VAL A 208 -16.03 10.02 -1.68
CA VAL A 208 -17.34 9.37 -1.75
C VAL A 208 -17.22 7.87 -1.60
N VAL A 209 -16.28 7.21 -2.28
CA VAL A 209 -16.06 5.76 -2.15
C VAL A 209 -15.66 5.42 -0.70
N THR A 210 -14.77 6.20 -0.10
CA THR A 210 -14.38 6.04 1.31
C THR A 210 -15.57 6.25 2.24
N THR A 211 -16.39 7.28 2.01
CA THR A 211 -17.60 7.53 2.83
C THR A 211 -18.63 6.42 2.67
N LEU A 212 -18.88 5.97 1.44
CA LEU A 212 -19.88 4.93 1.14
C LEU A 212 -19.45 3.55 1.66
N LEU A 213 -18.19 3.17 1.50
CA LEU A 213 -17.67 1.88 1.98
C LEU A 213 -17.43 1.87 3.49
N ARG A 214 -17.07 3.01 4.10
CA ARG A 214 -16.59 3.04 5.50
C ARG A 214 -17.53 3.72 6.49
N CYS A 215 -18.69 4.21 6.08
CA CYS A 215 -19.66 4.81 7.00
C CYS A 215 -20.06 3.84 8.12
N VAL A 216 -20.29 2.56 7.78
CA VAL A 216 -20.58 1.49 8.73
C VAL A 216 -19.44 1.30 9.73
N GLY A 217 -18.22 1.00 9.26
CA GLY A 217 -17.06 0.79 10.13
C GLY A 217 -16.72 2.01 11.00
N THR A 218 -16.91 3.23 10.47
CA THR A 218 -16.72 4.46 11.24
C THR A 218 -17.71 4.57 12.39
N LEU A 219 -18.99 4.30 12.14
CA LEU A 219 -20.01 4.34 13.19
C LEU A 219 -19.79 3.21 14.21
N GLU A 220 -19.39 2.01 13.78
CA GLU A 220 -19.03 0.92 14.69
C GLU A 220 -17.88 1.30 15.62
N ASN A 221 -16.87 1.99 15.10
CA ASN A 221 -15.76 2.50 15.90
C ASN A 221 -16.24 3.56 16.90
N GLN A 222 -17.05 4.53 16.46
CA GLN A 222 -17.61 5.57 17.33
C GLN A 222 -18.47 4.97 18.45
N LEU A 223 -19.32 3.99 18.12
CA LEU A 223 -20.14 3.27 19.09
C LEU A 223 -19.30 2.42 20.05
N GLY A 224 -18.22 1.79 19.58
CA GLY A 224 -17.28 1.06 20.42
C GLY A 224 -16.45 1.96 21.35
N ASN A 225 -16.25 3.22 20.98
CA ASN A 225 -15.58 4.23 21.81
C ASN A 225 -16.54 5.01 22.70
N LEU A 226 -17.85 4.85 22.54
CA LEU A 226 -18.89 5.61 23.25
C LEU A 226 -18.71 5.61 24.78
N PRO A 227 -18.36 4.49 25.45
CA PRO A 227 -18.11 4.51 26.90
C PRO A 227 -16.95 5.44 27.30
N ARG A 228 -15.89 5.53 26.49
CA ARG A 228 -14.73 6.39 26.79
C ARG A 228 -15.06 7.87 26.63
N PHE A 229 -15.80 8.23 25.59
CA PHE A 229 -16.19 9.61 25.33
C PHE A 229 -17.22 10.13 26.34
N SER A 230 -18.05 9.24 26.89
CA SER A 230 -18.99 9.59 27.95
C SER A 230 -18.30 9.61 29.32
N LEU A 231 -17.60 8.54 29.70
CA LEU A 231 -17.11 8.34 31.07
C LEU A 231 -15.67 8.82 31.31
N GLY A 232 -14.82 8.86 30.28
CA GLY A 232 -13.36 9.07 30.40
C GLY A 232 -12.91 10.53 30.33
N ALA A 233 -11.62 10.83 30.45
CA ALA A 233 -11.11 12.21 30.39
C ALA A 233 -11.27 12.90 29.01
N GLY A 234 -11.36 14.24 29.02
CA GLY A 234 -11.40 15.06 27.81
C GLY A 234 -10.10 15.84 27.59
N VAL A 235 -10.13 16.88 26.77
CA VAL A 235 -8.99 17.77 26.50
C VAL A 235 -9.25 19.22 26.90
N GLU A 236 -10.34 19.48 27.62
CA GLU A 236 -10.79 20.83 27.97
C GLU A 236 -9.82 21.54 28.93
N ASP A 237 -9.23 20.80 29.87
CA ASP A 237 -8.21 21.25 30.83
C ASP A 237 -6.87 21.58 30.17
N LEU A 238 -6.62 21.07 28.96
CA LEU A 238 -5.42 21.37 28.18
C LEU A 238 -5.50 22.71 27.45
N ARG A 239 -6.69 23.33 27.37
CA ARG A 239 -6.90 24.51 26.54
C ARG A 239 -6.03 25.69 27.00
N GLY A 240 -5.11 26.12 26.15
CA GLY A 240 -4.24 27.28 26.40
C GLY A 240 -3.19 27.08 27.51
N ILE A 241 -3.00 25.86 28.04
CA ILE A 241 -2.08 25.59 29.17
C ILE A 241 -0.61 25.84 28.81
N ALA A 242 -0.27 25.74 27.53
CA ALA A 242 1.08 25.92 26.99
C ALA A 242 1.16 27.18 26.11
N ARG A 243 0.44 28.24 26.49
CA ARG A 243 0.45 29.51 25.75
C ARG A 243 1.86 30.09 25.57
N GLY A 244 2.24 30.35 24.32
CA GLY A 244 3.55 30.94 23.98
C GLY A 244 4.73 30.01 24.24
N ARG A 245 4.47 28.70 24.27
CA ARG A 245 5.49 27.66 24.45
C ARG A 245 5.67 26.91 23.15
N LEU A 246 6.88 26.42 22.91
CA LEU A 246 7.16 25.55 21.77
C LEU A 246 6.31 24.27 21.85
N GLY A 247 5.49 24.02 20.83
CA GLY A 247 4.87 22.71 20.59
C GLY A 247 5.64 21.96 19.51
N VAL A 248 6.09 20.74 19.78
CA VAL A 248 6.79 19.88 18.80
C VAL A 248 5.86 18.76 18.35
N VAL A 249 5.49 18.77 17.07
CA VAL A 249 4.70 17.73 16.42
C VAL A 249 5.64 16.71 15.78
N VAL A 250 5.57 15.45 16.23
CA VAL A 250 6.44 14.36 15.79
C VAL A 250 5.71 13.39 14.87
N SER A 251 6.03 13.45 13.59
CA SER A 251 5.44 12.65 12.51
C SER A 251 6.38 11.54 12.01
N ALA A 252 5.84 10.55 11.31
CA ALA A 252 6.53 9.30 10.98
C ALA A 252 7.30 9.28 9.65
N GLY A 253 7.55 10.44 9.06
CA GLY A 253 8.29 10.55 7.81
C GLY A 253 9.76 10.14 7.95
N PRO A 254 10.40 9.71 6.85
CA PRO A 254 11.76 9.16 6.91
C PRO A 254 12.80 10.07 7.56
N SER A 255 12.67 11.39 7.44
CA SER A 255 13.63 12.34 7.98
C SER A 255 13.64 12.43 9.50
N LEU A 256 12.66 11.84 10.21
CA LEU A 256 12.59 11.89 11.68
C LEU A 256 13.92 11.45 12.34
N ARG A 257 14.61 10.47 11.76
CA ARG A 257 15.90 10.00 12.28
C ARG A 257 17.00 11.06 12.32
N ARG A 258 16.90 12.13 11.51
CA ARG A 258 17.90 13.19 11.45
C ARG A 258 17.95 14.02 12.74
N ASN A 259 16.83 14.12 13.45
CA ASN A 259 16.71 15.04 14.57
C ASN A 259 15.98 14.51 15.81
N ILE A 260 15.50 13.27 15.79
CA ILE A 260 14.83 12.66 16.96
C ILE A 260 15.67 12.74 18.25
N GLU A 261 17.01 12.67 18.15
CA GLU A 261 17.92 12.70 19.29
C GLU A 261 17.95 14.06 20.01
N GLU A 262 17.60 15.15 19.32
CA GLU A 262 17.50 16.47 19.95
C GLU A 262 16.43 16.51 21.05
N LEU A 263 15.39 15.68 20.94
CA LEU A 263 14.35 15.55 21.96
C LEU A 263 14.81 14.78 23.20
N ALA A 264 15.86 13.96 23.08
CA ALA A 264 16.44 13.22 24.20
C ALA A 264 17.38 14.08 25.06
N ARG A 265 17.70 15.31 24.62
CA ARG A 265 18.57 16.23 25.36
C ARG A 265 17.96 16.55 26.74
N PRO A 266 18.77 16.54 27.82
CA PRO A 266 18.27 16.80 29.18
C PRO A 266 17.49 18.11 29.31
N GLY A 267 16.31 18.04 29.91
CA GLY A 267 15.44 19.18 30.21
C GLY A 267 14.67 19.76 29.01
N VAL A 268 14.84 19.25 27.78
CA VAL A 268 14.04 19.71 26.62
C VAL A 268 12.57 19.43 26.84
N ARG A 269 12.23 18.20 27.24
CA ARG A 269 10.85 17.79 27.54
C ARG A 269 10.17 18.68 28.57
N ASP A 270 10.89 19.18 29.56
CA ASP A 270 10.32 20.02 30.61
C ASP A 270 9.88 21.40 30.08
N ARG A 271 10.46 21.86 28.98
CA ARG A 271 10.38 23.25 28.49
C ARG A 271 9.53 23.41 27.23
N CYS A 272 9.15 22.32 26.56
CA CYS A 272 8.30 22.31 25.38
C CYS A 272 7.20 21.24 25.47
N VAL A 273 6.22 21.26 24.56
CA VAL A 273 5.17 20.22 24.49
C VAL A 273 5.44 19.30 23.30
N ILE A 274 5.92 18.09 23.56
CA ILE A 274 6.06 17.03 22.55
C ILE A 274 4.74 16.28 22.33
N ILE A 275 4.22 16.30 21.10
CA ILE A 275 2.99 15.61 20.66
C ILE A 275 3.34 14.69 19.49
N ALA A 276 3.22 13.38 19.70
CA ALA A 276 3.62 12.36 18.74
C ALA A 276 2.42 11.73 18.02
N THR A 277 2.61 11.39 16.75
CA THR A 277 1.70 10.47 16.05
C THR A 277 1.85 9.05 16.61
N GLN A 278 0.78 8.25 16.64
CA GLN A 278 0.84 6.87 17.16
C GLN A 278 1.97 6.01 16.56
N THR A 279 2.29 6.23 15.27
CA THR A 279 3.35 5.53 14.54
C THR A 279 4.76 5.85 15.01
N THR A 280 5.00 6.97 15.69
CA THR A 280 6.34 7.38 16.16
C THR A 280 6.63 7.00 17.59
N LEU A 281 5.66 6.44 18.32
CA LEU A 281 5.80 6.10 19.74
C LEU A 281 6.97 5.14 20.00
N LYS A 282 6.98 3.95 19.36
CA LYS A 282 8.07 2.98 19.55
C LYS A 282 9.45 3.56 19.17
N PRO A 283 9.62 4.24 18.03
CA PRO A 283 10.86 4.96 17.71
C PRO A 283 11.33 5.95 18.79
N LEU A 284 10.40 6.72 19.38
CA LEU A 284 10.72 7.67 20.46
C LEU A 284 11.13 6.94 21.74
N LEU A 285 10.37 5.93 22.16
CA LEU A 285 10.68 5.14 23.36
C LEU A 285 12.02 4.42 23.25
N ALA A 286 12.38 3.91 22.07
CA ALA A 286 13.67 3.28 21.80
C ALA A 286 14.86 4.24 21.99
N LYS A 287 14.62 5.56 21.93
CA LYS A 287 15.60 6.62 22.22
C LYS A 287 15.45 7.21 23.62
N GLY A 288 14.61 6.62 24.48
CA GLY A 288 14.35 7.09 25.83
C GLY A 288 13.47 8.35 25.88
N ILE A 289 12.73 8.66 24.82
CA ILE A 289 11.89 9.86 24.72
C ILE A 289 10.43 9.46 24.97
N ALA A 290 9.89 9.88 26.11
CA ALA A 290 8.46 9.76 26.40
C ALA A 290 7.73 11.04 25.95
N PRO A 291 6.96 11.05 24.85
CA PRO A 291 6.19 12.23 24.46
C PRO A 291 5.14 12.58 25.54
N HIS A 292 4.66 13.82 25.61
CA HIS A 292 3.57 14.16 26.54
C HIS A 292 2.25 13.54 26.08
N TYR A 293 1.99 13.65 24.77
CA TYR A 293 0.78 13.14 24.17
C TYR A 293 1.11 12.31 22.94
N VAL A 294 0.40 11.20 22.77
CA VAL A 294 0.32 10.45 21.53
C VAL A 294 -1.09 10.66 20.97
N THR A 295 -1.24 10.94 19.68
CA THR A 295 -2.57 11.05 19.07
C THR A 295 -2.88 9.87 18.14
N ALA A 296 -4.15 9.49 18.05
CA ALA A 296 -4.61 8.41 17.18
C ALA A 296 -5.99 8.71 16.56
N LEU A 297 -6.13 8.38 15.27
CA LEU A 297 -7.40 8.49 14.54
C LEU A 297 -7.64 7.39 13.49
N ASP A 298 -6.76 6.39 13.41
CA ASP A 298 -6.84 5.31 12.43
C ASP A 298 -8.00 4.34 12.72
N TYR A 299 -8.73 3.97 11.68
CA TYR A 299 -9.96 3.17 11.76
C TYR A 299 -9.72 1.65 11.70
N HIS A 300 -8.50 1.21 11.41
CA HIS A 300 -8.18 -0.20 11.15
C HIS A 300 -7.60 -0.89 12.37
N GLU A 301 -7.94 -2.17 12.56
CA GLU A 301 -7.44 -2.98 13.67
C GLU A 301 -5.92 -3.14 13.72
N ILE A 302 -5.23 -2.96 12.57
CA ILE A 302 -3.77 -3.08 12.47
C ILE A 302 -3.05 -2.10 13.41
N SER A 303 -3.69 -1.00 13.80
CA SER A 303 -3.15 -0.02 14.73
C SER A 303 -2.86 -0.58 16.13
N ARG A 304 -3.44 -1.74 16.52
CA ARG A 304 -3.04 -2.50 17.73
C ARG A 304 -1.52 -2.68 17.81
N ARG A 305 -0.88 -2.95 16.67
CA ARG A 305 0.55 -3.24 16.54
C ARG A 305 1.47 -2.11 16.99
N PHE A 306 0.99 -0.86 16.97
CA PHE A 306 1.77 0.28 17.45
C PHE A 306 1.98 0.24 18.97
N TYR A 307 1.18 -0.53 19.70
CA TYR A 307 1.18 -0.59 21.16
C TYR A 307 1.62 -1.94 21.74
N GLU A 308 1.70 -2.98 20.91
CA GLU A 308 2.16 -4.32 21.32
C GLU A 308 3.59 -4.29 21.87
N GLY A 309 3.80 -4.91 23.05
CA GLY A 309 5.12 -5.04 23.67
C GLY A 309 5.66 -3.79 24.36
N ILE A 310 4.85 -2.73 24.53
CA ILE A 310 5.26 -1.52 25.27
C ILE A 310 5.26 -1.81 26.77
N ASP A 311 6.36 -1.49 27.46
CA ASP A 311 6.41 -1.46 28.92
C ASP A 311 5.54 -0.30 29.44
N PRO A 312 4.50 -0.55 30.26
CA PRO A 312 3.68 0.50 30.84
C PRO A 312 4.48 1.59 31.59
N ARG A 313 5.65 1.24 32.15
CA ARG A 313 6.53 2.21 32.84
C ARG A 313 7.14 3.24 31.87
N ALA A 314 7.38 2.85 30.63
CA ALA A 314 7.97 3.73 29.62
C ALA A 314 7.00 4.84 29.15
N ILE A 315 5.72 4.72 29.47
CA ILE A 315 4.66 5.66 29.07
C ILE A 315 3.90 6.25 30.27
N GLU A 316 4.43 6.17 31.49
CA GLU A 316 3.75 6.64 32.71
C GLU A 316 3.32 8.12 32.63
N ASP A 317 4.18 8.93 32.00
CA ASP A 317 3.99 10.36 31.76
C ASP A 317 3.52 10.69 30.32
N THR A 318 2.99 9.70 29.60
CA THR A 318 2.45 9.85 28.25
C THR A 318 0.97 9.52 28.24
N GLU A 319 0.16 10.36 27.61
CA GLU A 319 -1.29 10.14 27.48
C GLU A 319 -1.70 9.99 26.02
N LEU A 320 -2.67 9.11 25.75
CA LEU A 320 -3.22 8.92 24.42
C LEU A 320 -4.42 9.85 24.20
N VAL A 321 -4.41 10.65 23.13
CA VAL A 321 -5.50 11.54 22.73
C VAL A 321 -6.16 10.97 21.46
N ILE A 322 -7.43 10.57 21.56
CA ILE A 322 -8.13 9.88 20.47
C ILE A 322 -9.22 10.73 19.81
N ASP A 323 -9.35 10.56 18.48
CA ASP A 323 -10.54 10.93 17.72
C ASP A 323 -11.63 9.84 17.85
N SER A 324 -12.90 10.24 17.82
CA SER A 324 -14.05 9.33 17.91
C SER A 324 -14.05 8.17 16.92
N LYS A 325 -13.49 8.38 15.72
CA LYS A 325 -13.46 7.40 14.63
C LYS A 325 -12.35 6.36 14.74
N VAL A 326 -11.44 6.50 15.71
CA VAL A 326 -10.33 5.57 15.92
C VAL A 326 -10.87 4.16 16.15
N ASN A 327 -10.17 3.14 15.67
CA ASN A 327 -10.55 1.77 15.98
C ASN A 327 -10.49 1.53 17.50
N PRO A 328 -11.53 0.97 18.15
CA PRO A 328 -11.55 0.72 19.59
C PRO A 328 -10.39 -0.16 20.10
N VAL A 329 -9.76 -0.93 19.22
CA VAL A 329 -8.57 -1.72 19.54
C VAL A 329 -7.39 -0.85 20.02
N VAL A 330 -7.31 0.40 19.54
CA VAL A 330 -6.22 1.33 19.87
C VAL A 330 -6.24 1.67 21.36
N PRO A 331 -7.32 2.26 21.90
CA PRO A 331 -7.40 2.51 23.33
C PRO A 331 -7.59 1.24 24.18
N GLU A 332 -7.85 0.06 23.61
CA GLU A 332 -7.79 -1.24 24.32
C GLU A 332 -6.35 -1.73 24.48
N ALA A 333 -5.50 -1.54 23.47
CA ALA A 333 -4.09 -1.92 23.49
C ALA A 333 -3.21 -0.91 24.25
N TRP A 334 -3.71 0.31 24.48
CA TRP A 334 -3.01 1.36 25.22
C TRP A 334 -2.94 1.05 26.72
N PRO A 335 -1.74 0.93 27.33
CA PRO A 335 -1.62 0.62 28.76
C PRO A 335 -1.77 1.83 29.69
N GLY A 336 -1.82 3.05 29.15
CA GLY A 336 -1.82 4.30 29.91
C GLY A 336 -3.17 5.02 29.97
N ARG A 337 -3.12 6.32 30.28
CA ARG A 337 -4.31 7.19 30.33
C ARG A 337 -4.77 7.61 28.93
N VAL A 338 -6.09 7.75 28.75
CA VAL A 338 -6.72 8.12 27.48
C VAL A 338 -7.56 9.39 27.65
N ARG A 339 -7.44 10.31 26.70
CA ARG A 339 -8.25 11.53 26.56
C ARG A 339 -9.00 11.50 25.23
N CYS A 340 -10.21 12.02 25.23
CA CYS A 340 -11.06 12.10 24.04
C CYS A 340 -11.22 13.56 23.59
N ILE A 341 -11.02 13.84 22.30
CA ILE A 341 -11.37 15.15 21.74
C ILE A 341 -12.90 15.27 21.56
N PRO A 342 -13.50 16.48 21.53
CA PRO A 342 -14.93 16.62 21.26
C PRO A 342 -15.35 16.04 19.90
N SER A 343 -16.47 15.32 19.84
CA SER A 343 -17.05 14.76 18.60
C SER A 343 -18.54 15.08 18.52
N SER A 344 -18.94 15.78 17.46
CA SER A 344 -20.34 16.15 17.24
C SER A 344 -21.23 14.94 16.94
N GLU A 345 -20.67 13.88 16.37
CA GLU A 345 -21.36 12.63 16.08
C GLU A 345 -21.70 11.89 17.37
N ILE A 346 -20.70 11.71 18.25
CA ILE A 346 -20.92 11.12 19.58
C ILE A 346 -21.84 12.01 20.41
N ASP A 347 -21.67 13.33 20.37
CA ASP A 347 -22.55 14.26 21.05
C ASP A 347 -24.01 14.15 20.54
N GLY A 348 -24.22 13.89 19.25
CA GLY A 348 -25.53 13.59 18.68
C GLY A 348 -26.15 12.29 19.23
N ILE A 349 -25.31 11.27 19.46
CA ILE A 349 -25.71 10.00 20.07
C ILE A 349 -25.99 10.18 21.57
N LEU A 350 -25.23 11.02 22.29
CA LEU A 350 -25.40 11.24 23.74
C LEU A 350 -26.48 12.29 24.08
N GLY A 351 -26.73 13.26 23.19
CA GLY A 351 -27.74 14.30 23.34
C GLY A 351 -27.43 15.21 24.52
N SER A 352 -28.37 15.37 25.46
CA SER A 352 -28.19 16.20 26.65
C SER A 352 -27.11 15.70 27.62
N HIS A 353 -26.62 14.46 27.44
CA HIS A 353 -25.55 13.86 28.24
C HIS A 353 -24.18 13.98 27.58
N ALA A 354 -24.10 14.66 26.43
CA ALA A 354 -22.84 14.97 25.78
C ALA A 354 -21.98 15.89 26.65
N ARG A 355 -20.66 15.67 26.63
CA ARG A 355 -19.69 16.58 27.26
C ARG A 355 -19.69 17.96 26.61
N GLY A 356 -19.94 17.98 25.30
CA GLY A 356 -19.77 19.17 24.46
C GLY A 356 -18.30 19.55 24.35
N GLY A 357 -18.05 20.74 23.82
CA GLY A 357 -16.69 21.26 23.61
C GLY A 357 -16.56 21.98 22.28
N THR A 358 -15.43 22.65 22.07
CA THR A 358 -15.12 23.24 20.76
C THR A 358 -14.62 22.14 19.85
N ALA A 359 -15.33 21.90 18.74
CA ALA A 359 -14.93 20.91 17.76
C ALA A 359 -13.55 21.23 17.19
N PHE A 360 -12.72 20.19 17.07
CA PHE A 360 -11.43 20.30 16.40
C PHE A 360 -11.63 20.47 14.89
N PRO A 361 -10.68 21.12 14.19
CA PRO A 361 -10.74 21.19 12.73
C PRO A 361 -10.73 19.78 12.12
N PRO A 362 -11.44 19.53 11.01
CA PRO A 362 -11.41 18.23 10.34
C PRO A 362 -9.97 17.80 10.01
N CYS A 363 -9.58 16.63 10.54
CA CYS A 363 -8.24 16.05 10.41
C CYS A 363 -8.24 14.86 9.45
N ALA A 364 -7.38 14.93 8.43
CA ALA A 364 -7.22 13.89 7.41
C ALA A 364 -6.08 12.88 7.72
N THR A 365 -5.16 13.23 8.63
CA THR A 365 -4.07 12.36 9.11
C THR A 365 -3.78 12.66 10.58
N VAL A 366 -3.19 11.70 11.29
CA VAL A 366 -2.82 11.81 12.72
C VAL A 366 -1.99 13.06 12.99
N ALA A 367 -1.11 13.44 12.06
CA ALA A 367 -0.29 14.65 12.21
C ALA A 367 -1.10 15.96 12.24
N HIS A 368 -2.24 16.03 11.51
CA HIS A 368 -3.14 17.18 11.63
C HIS A 368 -3.76 17.25 13.03
N LEU A 369 -4.07 16.11 13.64
CA LEU A 369 -4.60 16.04 14.99
C LEU A 369 -3.55 16.47 16.01
N CYS A 370 -2.28 16.08 15.83
CA CYS A 370 -1.18 16.59 16.66
C CYS A 370 -1.07 18.12 16.59
N HIS A 371 -1.09 18.71 15.38
CA HIS A 371 -1.04 20.17 15.20
C HIS A 371 -2.25 20.86 15.84
N ALA A 372 -3.45 20.32 15.63
CA ALA A 372 -4.67 20.85 16.21
C ALA A 372 -4.62 20.81 17.75
N LEU A 373 -4.09 19.74 18.34
CA LEU A 373 -3.89 19.64 19.78
C LEU A 373 -2.86 20.67 20.29
N ALA A 374 -1.74 20.86 19.59
CA ALA A 374 -0.75 21.89 19.94
C ALA A 374 -1.38 23.29 19.96
N ARG A 375 -2.18 23.63 18.95
CA ARG A 375 -2.90 24.91 18.89
C ARG A 375 -3.99 25.04 19.95
N HIS A 376 -4.71 23.96 20.26
CA HIS A 376 -5.67 23.93 21.37
C HIS A 376 -4.98 24.20 22.72
N MET A 377 -3.76 23.69 22.89
CA MET A 377 -2.92 23.96 24.06
C MET A 377 -2.31 25.38 24.09
N GLY A 378 -2.43 26.13 23.00
CA GLY A 378 -1.93 27.51 22.87
C GLY A 378 -0.45 27.60 22.48
N CYS A 379 0.17 26.51 22.02
CA CYS A 379 1.57 26.52 21.60
C CYS A 379 1.80 27.51 20.45
N ASP A 380 2.86 28.31 20.60
CA ASP A 380 3.34 29.26 19.59
C ASP A 380 4.82 29.58 19.89
N PRO A 381 5.77 29.21 19.02
CA PRO A 381 5.56 28.52 17.74
C PRO A 381 5.17 27.04 17.87
N VAL A 382 4.69 26.45 16.76
CA VAL A 382 4.59 24.99 16.57
C VAL A 382 5.67 24.54 15.59
N ALA A 383 6.53 23.60 15.99
CA ALA A 383 7.56 22.99 15.15
C ALA A 383 7.14 21.60 14.67
N LEU A 384 7.36 21.32 13.39
CA LEU A 384 7.07 20.04 12.75
C LEU A 384 8.37 19.26 12.55
N ILE A 385 8.41 17.99 12.95
CA ILE A 385 9.53 17.08 12.65
C ILE A 385 9.03 15.75 12.09
N GLY A 386 9.81 15.11 11.21
CA GLY A 386 9.38 13.91 10.48
C GLY A 386 8.10 14.12 9.66
N GLN A 387 7.77 15.37 9.30
CA GLN A 387 6.58 15.71 8.50
C GLN A 387 6.96 15.78 7.02
N ASP A 388 7.54 14.71 6.48
CA ASP A 388 8.18 14.75 5.16
C ASP A 388 7.20 15.02 4.03
N LEU A 389 6.00 14.42 4.08
CA LEU A 389 5.00 14.49 2.99
C LEU A 389 5.57 14.11 1.61
N GLY A 390 6.57 13.23 1.64
CA GLY A 390 7.30 12.69 0.50
C GLY A 390 8.24 11.59 0.95
N PHE A 391 8.80 10.88 -0.01
CA PHE A 391 9.67 9.73 0.19
C PHE A 391 11.14 10.17 0.27
N THR A 392 11.49 10.87 1.35
CA THR A 392 12.84 11.41 1.56
C THR A 392 13.88 10.29 1.45
N ASP A 393 14.94 10.56 0.68
CA ASP A 393 16.04 9.64 0.41
C ASP A 393 15.63 8.27 -0.18
N GLY A 394 14.45 8.18 -0.82
CA GLY A 394 13.94 6.95 -1.43
C GLY A 394 13.28 5.97 -0.46
N LEU A 395 12.88 6.44 0.73
CA LEU A 395 12.31 5.61 1.79
C LEU A 395 10.81 5.90 1.98
N TYR A 396 10.03 4.85 2.19
CA TYR A 396 8.62 4.93 2.57
C TYR A 396 8.46 5.10 4.08
N TYR A 397 9.24 4.34 4.85
CA TYR A 397 9.19 4.34 6.31
C TYR A 397 10.44 4.93 6.93
N ALA A 398 10.28 5.55 8.11
CA ALA A 398 11.42 5.90 8.96
C ALA A 398 12.21 4.64 9.34
N PRO A 399 13.56 4.67 9.27
CA PRO A 399 14.38 3.50 9.60
C PRO A 399 14.17 2.99 11.04
N GLY A 400 13.91 1.69 11.20
CA GLY A 400 13.56 1.07 12.49
C GLY A 400 12.06 1.06 12.80
N ASN A 401 11.21 1.19 11.78
CA ASN A 401 9.76 1.04 11.92
C ASN A 401 9.40 -0.45 12.06
N ALA A 402 8.35 -0.77 12.83
CA ALA A 402 7.88 -2.13 13.06
C ALA A 402 7.55 -2.91 11.77
N ILE A 403 7.27 -2.23 10.66
CA ILE A 403 7.08 -2.89 9.36
C ILE A 403 8.34 -3.60 8.86
N HIS A 404 9.54 -3.14 9.24
CA HIS A 404 10.81 -3.80 8.91
C HIS A 404 10.90 -5.19 9.55
N ASP A 405 10.33 -5.37 10.75
CA ASP A 405 10.26 -6.67 11.40
C ASP A 405 9.29 -7.62 10.68
N VAL A 406 8.17 -7.10 10.17
CA VAL A 406 7.21 -7.89 9.37
C VAL A 406 7.80 -8.34 8.04
N TRP A 407 8.67 -7.52 7.44
CA TRP A 407 9.40 -7.87 6.22
C TRP A 407 10.63 -8.75 6.46
N ASN A 408 11.04 -8.92 7.70
CA ASN A 408 12.22 -9.72 8.07
C ASN A 408 12.26 -11.12 7.42
N PRO A 409 11.15 -11.87 7.33
CA PRO A 409 11.12 -13.17 6.67
C PRO A 409 11.30 -13.13 5.16
N GLU A 410 11.19 -11.96 4.52
CA GLU A 410 11.34 -11.77 3.07
C GLU A 410 12.73 -11.25 2.68
N PHE A 411 13.54 -10.80 3.65
CA PHE A 411 14.86 -10.23 3.37
C PHE A 411 15.88 -11.29 2.92
N GLY A 412 16.71 -10.91 1.94
CA GLY A 412 17.83 -11.71 1.43
C GLY A 412 18.66 -10.99 0.37
N ASP A 413 19.61 -11.71 -0.25
CA ASP A 413 20.58 -11.16 -1.20
C ASP A 413 19.97 -10.37 -2.38
N PHE A 414 18.75 -10.73 -2.77
CA PHE A 414 18.01 -10.16 -3.91
C PHE A 414 16.74 -9.41 -3.51
N ASN A 415 16.46 -9.31 -2.20
CA ASN A 415 15.32 -8.60 -1.66
C ASN A 415 15.75 -7.88 -0.38
N THR A 416 16.53 -6.82 -0.56
CA THR A 416 17.06 -6.01 0.54
C THR A 416 15.99 -5.11 1.14
N ILE A 417 16.26 -4.53 2.31
CA ILE A 417 15.37 -3.52 2.91
C ILE A 417 15.20 -2.31 1.97
N GLU A 418 16.25 -1.86 1.29
CA GLU A 418 16.18 -0.74 0.34
C GLU A 418 15.33 -1.09 -0.89
N THR A 419 15.43 -2.32 -1.37
CA THR A 419 14.57 -2.81 -2.46
C THR A 419 13.11 -2.81 -2.04
N MET A 420 12.79 -3.30 -0.83
CA MET A 420 11.42 -3.35 -0.33
C MET A 420 10.83 -1.95 -0.05
N GLU A 421 11.63 -1.04 0.52
CA GLU A 421 11.26 0.37 0.69
C GLU A 421 10.92 1.02 -0.64
N TRP A 422 11.76 0.80 -1.66
CA TRP A 422 11.51 1.36 -2.98
C TRP A 422 10.32 0.70 -3.70
N GLU A 423 10.19 -0.64 -3.64
CA GLU A 423 9.03 -1.36 -4.18
C GLU A 423 7.72 -0.84 -3.56
N ARG A 424 7.72 -0.55 -2.26
CA ARG A 424 6.57 0.02 -1.57
C ARG A 424 6.16 1.36 -2.18
N ILE A 425 7.12 2.20 -2.58
CA ILE A 425 6.87 3.48 -3.25
C ILE A 425 6.33 3.24 -4.67
N VAL A 426 7.04 2.48 -5.51
CA VAL A 426 6.71 2.36 -6.94
C VAL A 426 5.46 1.53 -7.22
N ARG A 427 5.00 0.69 -6.29
CA ARG A 427 3.67 0.04 -6.38
C ARG A 427 2.52 1.03 -6.52
N HIS A 428 2.70 2.27 -6.07
CA HIS A 428 1.73 3.35 -6.19
C HIS A 428 2.08 4.36 -7.30
N ARG A 429 2.91 3.98 -8.29
CA ARG A 429 3.43 4.87 -9.36
C ARG A 429 2.37 5.74 -10.04
N GLY A 430 1.19 5.19 -10.31
CA GLY A 430 0.08 5.95 -10.92
C GLY A 430 -0.43 7.12 -10.07
N MET A 431 -0.06 7.16 -8.79
CA MET A 431 -0.40 8.20 -7.83
C MET A 431 0.83 9.03 -7.42
N LEU A 432 2.03 8.72 -7.93
CA LEU A 432 3.24 9.45 -7.61
C LEU A 432 3.35 10.74 -8.41
N SER A 433 3.91 11.75 -7.78
CA SER A 433 4.30 13.02 -8.37
C SER A 433 5.67 13.43 -7.84
N THR A 434 6.39 14.23 -8.62
CA THR A 434 7.69 14.73 -8.23
C THR A 434 7.58 16.15 -7.67
N ARG A 435 8.36 16.44 -6.63
CA ARG A 435 8.53 17.76 -6.01
C ARG A 435 10.01 18.02 -5.73
N GLU A 436 10.30 19.23 -5.27
CA GLU A 436 11.58 19.56 -4.66
C GLU A 436 11.49 19.37 -3.14
N ASP A 437 12.51 18.75 -2.55
CA ASP A 437 12.67 18.67 -1.10
C ASP A 437 13.16 20.02 -0.52
N VAL A 438 13.25 20.11 0.81
CA VAL A 438 13.77 21.31 1.50
C VAL A 438 15.23 21.66 1.14
N HIS A 439 15.97 20.74 0.50
CA HIS A 439 17.35 20.90 0.04
C HIS A 439 17.45 21.15 -1.48
N GLY A 440 16.31 21.26 -2.19
CA GLY A 440 16.25 21.46 -3.63
C GLY A 440 16.46 20.19 -4.48
N ARG A 441 16.45 19.00 -3.88
CA ARG A 441 16.61 17.71 -4.57
C ARG A 441 15.26 17.15 -5.03
N ARG A 442 15.29 16.31 -6.06
CA ARG A 442 14.11 15.60 -6.57
C ARG A 442 13.57 14.62 -5.52
N ILE A 443 12.30 14.75 -5.14
CA ILE A 443 11.61 13.84 -4.22
C ILE A 443 10.27 13.37 -4.81
N PHE A 444 9.89 12.11 -4.56
CA PHE A 444 8.57 11.61 -4.88
C PHE A 444 7.59 11.82 -3.73
N THR A 445 6.34 12.11 -4.06
CA THR A 445 5.22 12.17 -3.11
C THR A 445 3.97 11.64 -3.81
N ASP A 446 2.99 11.12 -3.06
CA ASP A 446 1.75 10.59 -3.63
C ASP A 446 0.58 11.58 -3.51
N VAL A 447 -0.52 11.29 -4.22
CA VAL A 447 -1.76 12.10 -4.18
C VAL A 447 -2.30 12.29 -2.76
N GLN A 448 -2.15 11.29 -1.90
CA GLN A 448 -2.65 11.34 -0.52
C GLN A 448 -1.84 12.32 0.33
N MET A 449 -0.51 12.23 0.28
CA MET A 449 0.41 13.16 0.94
C MET A 449 0.30 14.58 0.39
N LEU A 450 0.08 14.75 -0.92
CA LEU A 450 -0.23 16.07 -1.49
C LEU A 450 -1.54 16.65 -0.94
N THR A 451 -2.55 15.80 -0.75
CA THR A 451 -3.82 16.22 -0.14
C THR A 451 -3.59 16.63 1.32
N TYR A 452 -2.74 15.91 2.05
CA TYR A 452 -2.32 16.30 3.40
C TYR A 452 -1.54 17.61 3.41
N LEU A 453 -0.58 17.80 2.50
CA LEU A 453 0.20 19.03 2.36
C LEU A 453 -0.72 20.24 2.14
N ARG A 454 -1.65 20.15 1.18
CA ARG A 454 -2.62 21.22 0.90
C ARG A 454 -3.47 21.57 2.13
N ARG A 455 -3.86 20.55 2.91
CA ARG A 455 -4.63 20.74 4.13
C ARG A 455 -3.80 21.44 5.21
N PHE A 456 -2.54 21.03 5.41
CA PHE A 456 -1.60 21.72 6.29
C PHE A 456 -1.40 23.18 5.87
N GLU A 457 -1.13 23.46 4.59
CA GLU A 457 -0.92 24.82 4.10
C GLU A 457 -2.15 25.73 4.25
N THR A 458 -3.36 25.15 4.24
CA THR A 458 -4.60 25.86 4.56
C THR A 458 -4.65 26.21 6.05
N VAL A 459 -4.24 25.29 6.93
CA VAL A 459 -4.15 25.54 8.37
C VAL A 459 -3.07 26.58 8.68
N PHE A 460 -1.90 26.50 8.04
CA PHE A 460 -0.81 27.44 8.25
C PHE A 460 -1.14 28.85 7.77
N LEU A 461 -1.94 28.97 6.70
CA LEU A 461 -2.48 30.27 6.29
C LEU A 461 -3.37 30.90 7.36
N GLU A 462 -4.18 30.09 8.03
CA GLU A 462 -5.02 30.58 9.13
C GLU A 462 -4.19 30.95 10.36
N ASP A 463 -3.17 30.14 10.69
CA ASP A 463 -2.20 30.46 11.75
C ASP A 463 -1.49 31.80 11.46
N GLU A 464 -0.96 31.99 10.24
CA GLU A 464 -0.31 33.24 9.80
C GLU A 464 -1.25 34.45 9.91
N ARG A 465 -2.52 34.29 9.50
CA ARG A 465 -3.55 35.35 9.64
C ARG A 465 -3.83 35.72 11.09
N GLN A 466 -3.65 34.78 12.02
CA GLN A 466 -3.77 35.00 13.45
C GLN A 466 -2.45 35.48 14.10
N GLY A 467 -1.38 35.63 13.31
CA GLY A 467 -0.05 36.04 13.79
C GLY A 467 0.72 34.93 14.50
N LEU A 468 0.31 33.67 14.33
CA LEU A 468 0.96 32.49 14.92
C LEU A 468 2.04 31.94 13.99
N ARG A 469 3.11 31.40 14.57
CA ARG A 469 4.27 30.89 13.84
C ARG A 469 4.23 29.37 13.70
N VAL A 470 4.68 28.86 12.55
CA VAL A 470 4.90 27.44 12.28
C VAL A 470 6.33 27.27 11.76
N ILE A 471 7.10 26.38 12.39
CA ILE A 471 8.48 26.08 12.04
C ILE A 471 8.52 24.69 11.39
N ASP A 472 9.05 24.62 10.17
CA ASP A 472 9.35 23.35 9.50
C ASP A 472 10.77 22.90 9.89
N ALA A 473 10.84 22.14 10.98
CA ALA A 473 12.04 21.48 11.48
C ALA A 473 12.14 20.03 11.01
N THR A 474 11.53 19.70 9.87
CA THR A 474 11.53 18.34 9.34
C THR A 474 12.92 17.91 8.85
N GLU A 475 13.76 18.87 8.43
CA GLU A 475 15.11 18.63 7.89
C GLU A 475 15.14 17.68 6.68
N GLY A 476 13.99 17.47 6.04
CA GLY A 476 13.75 16.63 4.88
C GLY A 476 12.33 16.86 4.34
N GLY A 477 11.94 16.06 3.35
CA GLY A 477 10.60 16.10 2.78
C GLY A 477 10.30 17.31 1.89
N VAL A 478 9.05 17.39 1.45
CA VAL A 478 8.53 18.46 0.60
C VAL A 478 8.51 19.77 1.37
N ARG A 479 8.91 20.85 0.69
CA ARG A 479 8.83 22.21 1.21
C ARG A 479 7.37 22.59 1.49
N LYS A 480 7.10 23.06 2.70
CA LYS A 480 5.77 23.49 3.14
C LYS A 480 5.64 25.00 2.98
N SER A 481 4.55 25.48 2.39
CA SER A 481 4.32 26.92 2.28
C SER A 481 3.93 27.51 3.64
N ARG A 482 4.32 28.78 3.88
CA ARG A 482 3.96 29.56 5.09
C ARG A 482 4.55 28.99 6.39
N THR A 483 5.72 28.36 6.31
CA THR A 483 6.50 27.91 7.47
C THR A 483 7.90 28.52 7.46
N GLU A 484 8.48 28.73 8.64
CA GLU A 484 9.88 29.11 8.82
C GLU A 484 10.76 27.85 8.77
N LEU A 485 11.81 27.81 7.94
CA LEU A 485 12.75 26.67 7.90
C LEU A 485 13.84 26.87 8.95
N ALA A 486 14.03 25.90 9.84
CA ALA A 486 15.11 25.84 10.83
C ALA A 486 15.38 24.38 11.22
N THR A 487 16.55 24.04 11.74
CA THR A 487 16.77 22.71 12.34
C THR A 487 16.01 22.58 13.68
N LEU A 488 15.74 21.34 14.13
CA LEU A 488 15.13 21.16 15.45
C LEU A 488 16.06 21.68 16.56
N ALA A 489 17.37 21.50 16.40
CA ALA A 489 18.38 21.99 17.34
C ALA A 489 18.33 23.52 17.51
N GLU A 490 18.30 24.27 16.40
CA GLU A 490 18.17 25.74 16.42
C GLU A 490 16.83 26.18 17.02
N THR A 491 15.76 25.45 16.71
CA THR A 491 14.41 25.75 17.24
C THR A 491 14.34 25.57 18.76
N ILE A 492 14.92 24.48 19.29
CA ILE A 492 14.99 24.24 20.74
C ILE A 492 15.84 25.32 21.42
N GLU A 493 16.96 25.72 20.83
CA GLU A 493 17.82 26.76 21.40
C GLU A 493 17.12 28.13 21.42
N ALA A 494 16.32 28.45 20.41
CA ALA A 494 15.57 29.70 20.36
C ALA A 494 14.37 29.71 21.33
N GLU A 495 13.60 28.63 21.39
CA GLU A 495 12.24 28.64 21.96
C GLU A 495 12.08 27.78 23.24
N ALA A 496 13.08 26.93 23.56
CA ALA A 496 13.06 26.01 24.70
C ALA A 496 14.45 25.83 25.37
N ASN A 497 15.23 26.91 25.42
CA ASN A 497 16.56 26.95 26.04
C ASN A 497 16.53 26.75 27.58
N PRO A 498 17.69 26.56 28.24
CA PRO A 498 17.74 26.34 29.69
C PRO A 498 17.11 27.42 30.58
N ASP A 499 16.94 28.66 30.09
CA ASP A 499 16.29 29.75 30.83
C ASP A 499 14.74 29.68 30.75
N THR A 500 14.23 28.84 29.86
CA THR A 500 12.80 28.61 29.70
C THR A 500 12.28 27.81 30.91
N SER A 501 11.28 28.32 31.62
CA SER A 501 10.72 27.63 32.80
C SER A 501 10.15 26.25 32.45
N PRO A 502 9.89 25.33 33.40
CA PRO A 502 9.16 24.10 33.10
C PRO A 502 7.66 24.31 32.85
N ILE A 503 7.00 23.40 32.11
CA ILE A 503 5.54 23.36 31.90
C ILE A 503 4.92 22.32 32.82
N ALA A 504 3.92 22.72 33.62
CA ALA A 504 3.11 21.79 34.39
C ALA A 504 1.87 21.37 33.59
N LEU A 505 1.85 20.12 33.12
CA LEU A 505 0.72 19.56 32.37
C LEU A 505 -0.19 18.74 33.30
N PRO A 506 -1.52 18.93 33.24
CA PRO A 506 -2.45 18.14 34.05
C PRO A 506 -2.56 16.71 33.53
N GLN A 507 -2.73 15.75 34.44
CA GLN A 507 -3.03 14.37 34.08
C GLN A 507 -4.54 14.17 33.87
N ALA A 508 -4.87 13.27 32.96
CA ALA A 508 -6.24 12.87 32.66
C ALA A 508 -6.94 12.37 33.94
N THR A 509 -8.12 12.93 34.19
CA THR A 509 -9.02 12.49 35.28
C THR A 509 -10.38 12.16 34.70
N ASP A 510 -10.93 11.02 35.10
CA ASP A 510 -12.24 10.59 34.60
C ASP A 510 -13.34 11.43 35.29
N PRO A 511 -14.19 12.13 34.51
CA PRO A 511 -15.22 13.03 35.06
C PRO A 511 -16.34 12.29 35.81
N GLY A 512 -16.40 10.96 35.73
CA GLY A 512 -17.27 10.13 36.58
C GLY A 512 -18.77 10.21 36.23
N ILE A 513 -19.12 10.07 34.96
CA ILE A 513 -20.53 9.92 34.56
C ILE A 513 -21.05 8.52 34.98
N ASP A 514 -22.32 8.41 35.38
CA ASP A 514 -22.93 7.12 35.73
C ASP A 514 -23.20 6.28 34.48
N ALA A 515 -22.52 5.13 34.36
CA ALA A 515 -22.69 4.19 33.24
C ALA A 515 -24.15 3.75 33.06
N ALA A 516 -24.96 3.72 34.13
CA ALA A 516 -26.38 3.39 34.06
C ALA A 516 -27.17 4.43 33.24
N ILE A 517 -26.79 5.70 33.28
CA ILE A 517 -27.42 6.77 32.51
C ILE A 517 -27.15 6.57 31.02
N ILE A 518 -25.89 6.29 30.66
CA ILE A 518 -25.48 6.04 29.26
C ILE A 518 -26.18 4.79 28.72
N ARG A 519 -26.22 3.71 29.51
CA ARG A 519 -26.95 2.49 29.16
C ARG A 519 -28.42 2.76 28.86
N GLN A 520 -29.12 3.47 29.76
CA GLN A 520 -30.54 3.81 29.60
C GLN A 520 -30.78 4.64 28.33
N HIS A 521 -29.83 5.52 28.01
CA HIS A 521 -29.86 6.36 26.83
C HIS A 521 -29.70 5.55 25.54
N VAL A 522 -28.72 4.63 25.48
CA VAL A 522 -28.52 3.72 24.34
C VAL A 522 -29.75 2.82 24.13
N VAL A 523 -30.35 2.28 25.20
CA VAL A 523 -31.60 1.51 25.13
C VAL A 523 -32.74 2.34 24.52
N THR A 524 -32.82 3.62 24.85
CA THR A 524 -33.86 4.53 24.32
C THR A 524 -33.68 4.71 22.81
N ILE A 525 -32.46 5.01 22.35
CA ILE A 525 -32.17 5.15 20.92
C ILE A 525 -32.44 3.84 20.17
N MET A 526 -32.04 2.70 20.74
CA MET A 526 -32.28 1.39 20.13
C MET A 526 -33.78 1.12 19.87
N ARG A 527 -34.65 1.51 20.82
CA ARG A 527 -36.12 1.43 20.64
C ARG A 527 -36.65 2.37 19.56
N GLU A 528 -36.11 3.58 19.48
CA GLU A 528 -36.47 4.54 18.43
C GLU A 528 -36.04 4.04 17.04
N VAL A 529 -34.83 3.47 16.93
CA VAL A 529 -34.33 2.84 15.69
C VAL A 529 -35.20 1.65 15.29
N ASP A 530 -35.61 0.80 16.22
CA ASP A 530 -36.55 -0.30 15.93
C ASP A 530 -37.92 0.23 15.45
N THR A 531 -38.38 1.35 16.01
CA THR A 531 -39.62 2.01 15.55
C THR A 531 -39.49 2.48 14.10
N ILE A 532 -38.35 3.08 13.72
CA ILE A 532 -38.05 3.46 12.33
C ILE A 532 -38.00 2.22 11.43
N ARG A 533 -37.32 1.16 11.85
CA ARG A 533 -37.24 -0.11 11.11
C ARG A 533 -38.63 -0.66 10.79
N GLN A 534 -39.52 -0.73 11.78
CA GLN A 534 -40.89 -1.20 11.60
C GLN A 534 -41.72 -0.29 10.69
N ALA A 535 -41.56 1.03 10.82
CA ALA A 535 -42.22 2.01 9.96
C ALA A 535 -41.75 1.88 8.50
N SER A 536 -40.46 1.68 8.26
CA SER A 536 -39.88 1.46 6.93
C SER A 536 -40.41 0.17 6.30
N VAL A 537 -40.39 -0.96 7.02
CA VAL A 537 -40.96 -2.24 6.50
C VAL A 537 -42.44 -2.07 6.11
N ARG A 538 -43.21 -1.36 6.94
CA ARG A 538 -44.63 -1.07 6.67
C ARG A 538 -44.78 -0.19 5.42
N ALA A 539 -44.01 0.88 5.31
CA ALA A 539 -44.03 1.81 4.18
C ALA A 539 -43.62 1.11 2.87
N GLY A 540 -42.58 0.26 2.88
CA GLY A 540 -42.19 -0.53 1.71
C GLY A 540 -43.30 -1.49 1.25
N GLY A 541 -43.99 -2.13 2.19
CA GLY A 541 -45.18 -2.93 1.89
C GLY A 541 -46.34 -2.13 1.30
N ILE A 542 -46.55 -0.88 1.73
CA ILE A 542 -47.57 0.03 1.17
C ILE A 542 -47.17 0.46 -0.25
N LEU A 543 -45.93 0.88 -0.46
CA LEU A 543 -45.43 1.33 -1.75
C LEU A 543 -45.48 0.24 -2.83
N ARG A 544 -45.16 -1.02 -2.49
CA ARG A 544 -45.34 -2.15 -3.42
C ARG A 544 -46.80 -2.37 -3.81
N ARG A 545 -47.74 -2.24 -2.86
CA ARG A 545 -49.19 -2.28 -3.17
C ARG A 545 -49.63 -1.08 -4.02
N MET A 546 -49.03 0.09 -3.85
CA MET A 546 -49.30 1.26 -4.72
C MET A 546 -48.85 1.03 -6.16
N LEU A 547 -47.77 0.28 -6.38
CA LEU A 547 -47.35 -0.13 -7.73
C LEU A 547 -48.36 -1.09 -8.36
N ASP A 548 -48.96 -2.00 -7.58
CA ASP A 548 -49.96 -2.96 -8.06
C ASP A 548 -51.34 -2.30 -8.30
N ASP A 549 -51.75 -1.35 -7.45
CA ASP A 549 -53.06 -0.70 -7.46
C ASP A 549 -53.06 0.65 -8.23
N GLN A 550 -52.03 0.95 -9.03
CA GLN A 550 -51.82 2.26 -9.66
C GLN A 550 -53.02 2.76 -10.49
N ASP A 551 -53.79 1.82 -11.07
CA ASP A 551 -54.97 2.11 -11.90
C ASP A 551 -56.27 2.34 -11.10
N ASP A 552 -56.28 2.20 -9.77
CA ASP A 552 -57.44 2.38 -8.88
C ASP A 552 -57.28 3.59 -7.95
N PRO A 553 -57.86 4.77 -8.29
CA PRO A 553 -57.74 5.99 -7.51
C PRO A 553 -58.22 5.87 -6.05
N ARG A 554 -59.25 5.05 -5.78
CA ARG A 554 -59.80 4.91 -4.42
C ARG A 554 -58.88 4.09 -3.52
N ARG A 555 -58.18 3.10 -4.09
CA ARG A 555 -57.15 2.33 -3.37
C ARG A 555 -55.91 3.18 -3.16
N MET A 556 -55.48 3.92 -4.18
CA MET A 556 -54.35 4.84 -4.09
C MET A 556 -54.53 5.90 -2.98
N ASP A 557 -55.70 6.53 -2.86
CA ASP A 557 -55.98 7.48 -1.77
C ASP A 557 -55.84 6.85 -0.37
N ARG A 558 -56.29 5.60 -0.21
CA ARG A 558 -56.13 4.86 1.06
C ARG A 558 -54.66 4.57 1.34
N HIS A 559 -53.91 4.15 0.33
CA HIS A 559 -52.47 3.88 0.47
C HIS A 559 -51.68 5.15 0.77
N PHE A 560 -51.98 6.28 0.14
CA PHE A 560 -51.36 7.59 0.45
C PHE A 560 -51.59 8.00 1.89
N LYS A 561 -52.81 7.81 2.42
CA LYS A 561 -53.10 8.08 3.83
C LYS A 561 -52.26 7.18 4.76
N ALA A 562 -52.22 5.88 4.49
CA ALA A 562 -51.44 4.92 5.28
C ALA A 562 -49.92 5.19 5.20
N LEU A 563 -49.42 5.62 4.04
CA LEU A 563 -48.03 6.04 3.85
C LEU A 563 -47.73 7.32 4.64
N GLY A 564 -48.66 8.28 4.67
CA GLY A 564 -48.56 9.49 5.47
C GLY A 564 -48.45 9.22 6.97
N GLU A 565 -49.20 8.24 7.48
CA GLU A 565 -49.10 7.78 8.88
C GLU A 565 -47.72 7.17 9.18
N ALA A 566 -47.19 6.31 8.30
CA ALA A 566 -45.85 5.75 8.46
C ALA A 566 -44.75 6.82 8.43
N ARG A 567 -44.90 7.84 7.56
CA ARG A 567 -43.99 8.98 7.48
C ARG A 567 -44.01 9.84 8.75
N GLN A 568 -45.18 10.11 9.32
CA GLN A 568 -45.30 10.85 10.58
C GLN A 568 -44.55 10.17 11.73
N VAL A 569 -44.56 8.83 11.79
CA VAL A 569 -43.79 8.07 12.77
C VAL A 569 -42.28 8.32 12.60
N VAL A 570 -41.77 8.24 11.36
CA VAL A 570 -40.35 8.50 11.08
C VAL A 570 -39.97 9.96 11.39
N ASP A 571 -40.82 10.92 11.03
CA ASP A 571 -40.61 12.35 11.30
C ASP A 571 -40.62 12.68 12.81
N ALA A 572 -41.42 11.95 13.61
CA ALA A 572 -41.44 12.10 15.07
C ALA A 572 -40.16 11.57 15.75
N HIS A 573 -39.41 10.67 15.10
CA HIS A 573 -38.14 10.10 15.59
C HIS A 573 -36.93 10.66 14.84
N ASP A 574 -36.94 11.97 14.59
CA ASP A 574 -35.95 12.70 13.79
C ASP A 574 -34.49 12.46 14.22
N ARG A 575 -34.24 12.27 15.53
CA ARG A 575 -32.91 11.92 16.04
C ARG A 575 -32.43 10.55 15.57
N ALA A 576 -33.20 9.49 15.84
CA ALA A 576 -32.87 8.14 15.42
C ALA A 576 -32.80 8.04 13.89
N ARG A 577 -33.62 8.81 13.17
CA ARG A 577 -33.55 8.94 11.71
C ARG A 577 -32.21 9.51 11.26
N ARG A 578 -31.74 10.61 11.86
CA ARG A 578 -30.42 11.18 11.56
C ARG A 578 -29.28 10.20 11.80
N ILE A 579 -29.32 9.41 12.88
CA ILE A 579 -28.29 8.40 13.16
C ILE A 579 -28.36 7.27 12.13
N THR A 580 -29.56 6.84 11.76
CA THR A 580 -29.77 5.82 10.71
C THR A 580 -29.27 6.31 9.35
N ASP A 581 -29.43 7.59 9.04
CA ASP A 581 -28.93 8.20 7.80
C ASP A 581 -27.39 8.18 7.72
N LEU A 582 -26.67 8.18 8.85
CA LEU A 582 -25.20 8.01 8.85
C LEU A 582 -24.80 6.63 8.30
N VAL A 583 -25.61 5.60 8.52
CA VAL A 583 -25.42 4.25 7.98
C VAL A 583 -25.93 4.15 6.54
N ASN A 584 -27.03 4.86 6.22
CA ASN A 584 -27.72 4.75 4.94
C ASN A 584 -27.15 5.64 3.81
N GLN A 585 -25.82 5.85 3.76
CA GLN A 585 -25.21 6.72 2.74
C GLN A 585 -25.40 6.16 1.30
N ILE A 586 -25.39 4.83 1.15
CA ILE A 586 -25.64 4.15 -0.13
C ILE A 586 -27.08 4.37 -0.60
N GLY A 587 -28.07 4.22 0.29
CA GLY A 587 -29.47 4.47 -0.05
C GLY A 587 -29.72 5.93 -0.45
N VAL A 588 -29.13 6.88 0.28
CA VAL A 588 -29.19 8.31 -0.06
C VAL A 588 -28.59 8.58 -1.44
N TYR A 589 -27.44 7.97 -1.76
CA TYR A 589 -26.81 8.12 -3.07
C TYR A 589 -27.68 7.52 -4.20
N LYS A 590 -28.19 6.29 -4.04
CA LYS A 590 -29.07 5.64 -5.01
C LYS A 590 -30.36 6.45 -5.24
N ARG A 591 -30.94 7.00 -4.16
CA ARG A 591 -32.11 7.89 -4.24
C ARG A 591 -31.81 9.14 -5.05
N ARG A 592 -30.71 9.86 -4.75
CA ARG A 592 -30.32 11.07 -5.50
C ARG A 592 -30.14 10.80 -6.98
N ARG A 593 -29.56 9.65 -7.34
CA ARG A 593 -29.41 9.21 -8.73
C ARG A 593 -30.78 8.98 -9.39
N ALA A 594 -31.69 8.29 -8.71
CA ALA A 594 -33.04 8.04 -9.23
C ALA A 594 -33.89 9.31 -9.35
N ASP A 595 -33.87 10.20 -8.35
CA ASP A 595 -34.56 11.51 -8.37
C ASP A 595 -34.12 12.35 -9.57
N ARG A 596 -32.83 12.31 -9.88
CA ARG A 596 -32.26 12.97 -11.06
C ARG A 596 -32.78 12.36 -12.36
N LEU A 597 -32.77 11.04 -12.50
CA LEU A 597 -33.29 10.36 -13.69
C LEU A 597 -34.77 10.71 -13.93
N ILE A 598 -35.58 10.73 -12.87
CA ILE A 598 -37.00 11.13 -12.93
C ILE A 598 -37.14 12.62 -13.30
N SER A 599 -36.24 13.48 -12.83
CA SER A 599 -36.25 14.91 -13.20
C SER A 599 -35.84 15.18 -14.65
N LEU A 600 -34.98 14.32 -15.21
CA LEU A 600 -34.51 14.39 -16.59
C LEU A 600 -35.48 13.73 -17.57
N ASP A 601 -36.31 12.80 -17.12
CA ASP A 601 -37.38 12.22 -17.92
C ASP A 601 -38.45 13.27 -18.25
N ARG A 602 -38.55 13.61 -19.54
CA ARG A 602 -39.52 14.56 -20.11
C ARG A 602 -40.77 13.87 -20.66
N SER A 603 -40.99 12.59 -20.35
CA SER A 603 -42.22 11.89 -20.73
C SER A 603 -43.45 12.64 -20.21
N SER A 604 -44.48 12.78 -21.06
CA SER A 604 -45.73 13.48 -20.72
C SER A 604 -46.76 12.58 -20.03
N ASP A 605 -46.39 11.34 -19.69
CA ASP A 605 -47.26 10.36 -19.03
C ASP A 605 -47.13 10.45 -17.50
N PRO A 606 -48.11 11.03 -16.78
CA PRO A 606 -48.05 11.18 -15.33
C PRO A 606 -48.02 9.84 -14.58
N VAL A 607 -48.58 8.77 -15.17
CA VAL A 607 -48.65 7.44 -14.56
C VAL A 607 -47.29 6.74 -14.63
N ALA A 608 -46.64 6.78 -15.79
CA ALA A 608 -45.26 6.26 -15.94
C ALA A 608 -44.28 6.98 -14.99
N ARG A 609 -44.39 8.31 -14.87
CA ARG A 609 -43.59 9.09 -13.93
C ARG A 609 -43.86 8.69 -12.47
N GLN A 610 -45.13 8.57 -12.08
CA GLN A 610 -45.50 8.13 -10.73
C GLN A 610 -44.98 6.72 -10.43
N ARG A 611 -44.93 5.82 -11.42
CA ARG A 611 -44.39 4.47 -11.25
C ARG A 611 -42.89 4.51 -10.93
N LEU A 612 -42.11 5.31 -11.67
CA LEU A 612 -40.69 5.50 -11.39
C LEU A 612 -40.45 6.12 -10.00
N GLU A 613 -41.31 7.06 -9.58
CA GLU A 613 -41.27 7.65 -8.24
C GLU A 613 -41.54 6.60 -7.15
N LEU A 614 -42.54 5.73 -7.34
CA LEU A 614 -42.87 4.64 -6.42
C LEU A 614 -41.75 3.58 -6.37
N ASP A 615 -41.21 3.16 -7.50
CA ASP A 615 -40.09 2.19 -7.58
C ASP A 615 -38.86 2.72 -6.83
N ARG A 616 -38.51 4.00 -7.04
CA ARG A 616 -37.47 4.69 -6.26
C ARG A 616 -37.79 4.66 -4.77
N ASP A 617 -39.01 5.00 -4.38
CA ASP A 617 -39.40 5.11 -2.98
C ASP A 617 -39.37 3.75 -2.28
N VAL A 618 -39.76 2.66 -2.96
CA VAL A 618 -39.61 1.28 -2.47
C VAL A 618 -38.15 1.01 -2.12
N VAL A 619 -37.25 1.22 -3.08
CA VAL A 619 -35.81 1.01 -2.88
C VAL A 619 -35.30 1.85 -1.71
N ASN A 620 -35.64 3.14 -1.65
CA ASN A 620 -35.18 4.03 -0.59
C ASN A 620 -35.66 3.60 0.81
N VAL A 621 -36.91 3.16 0.93
CA VAL A 621 -37.49 2.72 2.20
C VAL A 621 -36.94 1.36 2.64
N ASP A 622 -36.71 0.43 1.71
CA ASP A 622 -36.08 -0.86 2.01
C ASP A 622 -34.65 -0.66 2.55
N TRP A 623 -33.85 0.19 1.90
CA TRP A 623 -32.50 0.56 2.38
C TRP A 623 -32.53 1.20 3.77
N MET A 624 -33.51 2.07 4.05
CA MET A 624 -33.68 2.64 5.39
C MET A 624 -33.99 1.56 6.43
N GLY A 625 -34.82 0.57 6.10
CA GLY A 625 -35.14 -0.55 6.98
C GLY A 625 -33.92 -1.45 7.27
N GLU A 626 -33.11 -1.73 6.26
CA GLU A 626 -31.86 -2.48 6.41
C GLU A 626 -30.83 -1.73 7.24
N ALA A 627 -30.63 -0.43 6.97
CA ALA A 627 -29.73 0.42 7.74
C ALA A 627 -30.15 0.51 9.22
N ALA A 628 -31.45 0.63 9.50
CA ALA A 628 -31.97 0.62 10.87
C ALA A 628 -31.74 -0.74 11.56
N SER A 629 -31.87 -1.84 10.82
CA SER A 629 -31.59 -3.19 11.36
C SER A 629 -30.12 -3.38 11.71
N LEU A 630 -29.22 -2.91 10.84
CA LEU A 630 -27.78 -2.95 11.07
C LEU A 630 -27.39 -2.09 12.28
N LEU A 631 -27.89 -0.85 12.35
CA LEU A 631 -27.67 0.05 13.48
C LEU A 631 -28.18 -0.55 14.81
N HIS A 632 -29.34 -1.22 14.79
CA HIS A 632 -29.86 -1.90 15.98
C HIS A 632 -28.86 -2.95 16.50
N GLY A 633 -28.32 -3.80 15.62
CA GLY A 633 -27.31 -4.79 16.00
C GLY A 633 -26.01 -4.16 16.55
N MET A 634 -25.59 -3.01 16.01
CA MET A 634 -24.44 -2.27 16.55
C MET A 634 -24.71 -1.75 17.97
N LEU A 635 -25.89 -1.16 18.20
CA LEU A 635 -26.29 -0.64 19.52
C LEU A 635 -26.41 -1.76 20.56
N GLU A 636 -26.86 -2.94 20.18
CA GLU A 636 -26.92 -4.13 21.04
C GLU A 636 -25.51 -4.59 21.48
N ARG A 637 -24.54 -4.59 20.57
CA ARG A 637 -23.13 -4.84 20.91
C ARG A 637 -22.58 -3.77 21.85
N THR A 638 -22.88 -2.50 21.61
CA THR A 638 -22.49 -1.40 22.51
C THR A 638 -23.08 -1.56 23.91
N LEU A 639 -24.34 -1.99 24.03
CA LEU A 639 -24.95 -2.31 25.33
C LEU A 639 -24.22 -3.46 26.02
N THR A 640 -23.89 -4.51 25.29
CA THR A 640 -23.13 -5.65 25.83
C THR A 640 -21.75 -5.21 26.31
N GLN A 641 -21.08 -4.32 25.58
CA GLN A 641 -19.80 -3.74 25.98
C GLN A 641 -19.92 -2.88 27.25
N ILE A 642 -20.97 -2.06 27.36
CA ILE A 642 -21.24 -1.27 28.56
C ILE A 642 -21.49 -2.19 29.76
N ASP A 643 -22.23 -3.28 29.56
CA ASP A 643 -22.62 -4.20 30.64
C ASP A 643 -21.49 -5.14 31.09
N THR A 644 -20.60 -5.56 30.18
CA THR A 644 -19.56 -6.58 30.45
C THR A 644 -18.13 -6.03 30.47
N GLY A 645 -17.91 -4.83 29.93
CA GLY A 645 -16.57 -4.30 29.65
C GLY A 645 -15.87 -4.94 28.45
N VAL A 646 -16.46 -5.98 27.84
CA VAL A 646 -15.89 -6.71 26.69
C VAL A 646 -16.70 -6.40 25.45
N ARG A 647 -16.02 -6.03 24.37
CA ARG A 647 -16.67 -5.78 23.07
C ARG A 647 -16.90 -7.12 22.35
N PRO A 648 -18.15 -7.47 21.98
CA PRO A 648 -18.42 -8.64 21.15
C PRO A 648 -17.92 -8.43 19.72
N GLU A 649 -17.48 -9.50 19.06
CA GLU A 649 -17.15 -9.44 17.64
C GLU A 649 -18.40 -9.22 16.76
N PRO A 650 -18.26 -8.59 15.59
CA PRO A 650 -19.38 -8.40 14.67
C PRO A 650 -19.79 -9.73 14.02
N ASP A 651 -21.07 -10.09 14.08
CA ASP A 651 -21.63 -11.27 13.37
C ASP A 651 -21.60 -11.16 11.84
N ARG A 652 -21.30 -9.98 11.29
CA ARG A 652 -21.27 -9.70 9.84
C ARG A 652 -19.98 -9.01 9.46
N THR A 653 -19.34 -9.52 8.42
CA THR A 653 -18.09 -9.00 7.85
C THR A 653 -18.35 -7.83 6.89
N GLU A 654 -17.30 -7.07 6.58
CA GLU A 654 -17.33 -6.08 5.49
C GLU A 654 -17.79 -6.70 4.15
N ALA A 655 -17.46 -7.98 3.92
CA ALA A 655 -17.90 -8.75 2.75
C ALA A 655 -19.42 -9.05 2.74
N ASP A 656 -20.06 -9.20 3.90
CA ASP A 656 -21.52 -9.32 4.00
C ASP A 656 -22.22 -8.00 3.63
N LEU A 657 -21.58 -6.88 3.95
CA LEU A 657 -22.06 -5.54 3.58
C LEU A 657 -21.87 -5.26 2.08
N GLU A 658 -20.75 -5.69 1.48
CA GLU A 658 -20.51 -5.63 0.03
C GLU A 658 -21.51 -6.48 -0.76
N ARG A 659 -21.84 -7.67 -0.25
CA ARG A 659 -22.90 -8.53 -0.81
C ARG A 659 -24.28 -7.88 -0.72
N ALA A 660 -24.65 -7.32 0.44
CA ALA A 660 -25.90 -6.58 0.61
C ALA A 660 -25.98 -5.32 -0.28
N ALA A 661 -24.83 -4.66 -0.53
CA ALA A 661 -24.72 -3.52 -1.44
C ALA A 661 -24.86 -3.89 -2.92
N GLY A 662 -24.82 -5.19 -3.26
CA GLY A 662 -24.84 -5.68 -4.64
C GLY A 662 -23.53 -5.40 -5.39
N LEU A 663 -22.41 -5.30 -4.66
CA LEU A 663 -21.08 -5.01 -5.22
C LEU A 663 -20.33 -6.28 -5.66
N THR A 664 -20.71 -7.44 -5.14
CA THR A 664 -20.18 -8.75 -5.51
C THR A 664 -21.29 -9.61 -6.09
N GLY A 665 -21.14 -10.05 -7.35
CA GLY A 665 -22.13 -10.88 -8.02
C GLY A 665 -21.65 -12.32 -8.17
N ASP A 666 -22.12 -13.24 -7.33
CA ASP A 666 -22.54 -14.59 -7.77
C ASP A 666 -23.30 -15.32 -6.65
N GLN A 667 -24.28 -16.16 -7.02
CA GLN A 667 -25.09 -16.97 -6.10
C GLN A 667 -24.89 -18.48 -6.37
N GLY A 668 -24.52 -19.25 -5.33
CA GLY A 668 -25.22 -20.51 -5.03
C GLY A 668 -24.69 -21.87 -5.52
N ARG A 669 -23.48 -22.01 -6.12
CA ARG A 669 -22.88 -23.33 -6.39
C ARG A 669 -21.74 -23.63 -5.41
N GLU A 670 -21.79 -24.80 -4.76
CA GLU A 670 -20.69 -25.32 -3.95
C GLU A 670 -19.48 -25.61 -4.85
N ARG A 671 -18.36 -24.93 -4.60
CA ARG A 671 -17.14 -25.00 -5.40
C ARG A 671 -16.27 -26.15 -4.93
N ARG A 672 -15.87 -27.03 -5.85
CA ARG A 672 -15.05 -28.22 -5.58
C ARG A 672 -13.57 -27.85 -5.62
N VAL A 673 -12.84 -28.06 -4.54
CA VAL A 673 -11.40 -27.75 -4.45
C VAL A 673 -10.62 -29.02 -4.11
N ILE A 674 -9.48 -29.24 -4.75
CA ILE A 674 -8.59 -30.40 -4.51
C ILE A 674 -7.20 -29.93 -4.07
N ALA A 675 -6.46 -30.78 -3.37
CA ALA A 675 -5.02 -30.58 -3.19
C ALA A 675 -4.26 -31.24 -4.35
N VAL A 676 -3.24 -30.57 -4.86
CA VAL A 676 -2.35 -31.10 -5.89
C VAL A 676 -0.93 -31.17 -5.32
N VAL A 677 -0.33 -32.36 -5.40
CA VAL A 677 1.00 -32.69 -4.87
C VAL A 677 1.94 -33.12 -6.01
N PRO A 678 2.72 -32.19 -6.59
CA PRO A 678 3.64 -32.50 -7.69
C PRO A 678 4.94 -33.14 -7.19
N VAL A 679 5.31 -34.30 -7.75
CA VAL A 679 6.45 -35.09 -7.28
C VAL A 679 7.64 -35.03 -8.24
N ASP A 680 8.76 -34.50 -7.77
CA ASP A 680 10.09 -34.86 -8.25
C ASP A 680 10.70 -35.88 -7.26
N PRO A 681 10.87 -37.15 -7.66
CA PRO A 681 11.37 -38.20 -6.78
C PRO A 681 12.77 -37.97 -6.25
N GLU A 682 13.61 -37.24 -6.98
CA GLU A 682 15.04 -37.11 -6.70
C GLU A 682 15.38 -35.78 -6.02
N ARG A 683 14.64 -34.70 -6.30
CA ARG A 683 15.04 -33.33 -5.92
C ARG A 683 13.94 -32.47 -5.31
N GLY A 684 14.30 -31.75 -4.25
CA GLY A 684 13.46 -30.75 -3.57
C GLY A 684 13.21 -29.49 -4.40
N GLY A 685 12.39 -28.60 -3.84
CA GLY A 685 11.99 -27.32 -4.45
C GLY A 685 13.16 -26.36 -4.76
N ILE A 686 14.27 -26.51 -4.04
CA ILE A 686 15.52 -25.75 -4.26
C ILE A 686 16.58 -26.54 -5.04
N GLY A 687 16.25 -27.74 -5.53
CA GLY A 687 17.12 -28.58 -6.37
C GLY A 687 18.11 -29.49 -5.63
N VAL A 688 18.04 -29.53 -4.30
CA VAL A 688 18.83 -30.44 -3.44
C VAL A 688 18.30 -31.86 -3.57
N ARG A 689 19.18 -32.86 -3.59
CA ARG A 689 18.79 -34.27 -3.64
C ARG A 689 18.14 -34.70 -2.32
N ARG A 690 17.04 -35.45 -2.40
CA ARG A 690 16.34 -35.99 -1.23
C ARG A 690 15.63 -37.30 -1.54
N ARG A 691 15.15 -37.98 -0.50
CA ARG A 691 14.34 -39.20 -0.60
C ARG A 691 12.98 -39.02 0.07
N LEU A 692 11.90 -39.30 -0.66
CA LEU A 692 10.54 -39.16 -0.12
C LEU A 692 10.11 -40.30 0.81
N ASP A 693 10.84 -41.42 0.79
CA ASP A 693 10.69 -42.56 1.69
C ASP A 693 11.55 -42.47 2.96
N GLU A 694 12.35 -41.41 3.09
CA GLU A 694 13.16 -41.15 4.28
C GLU A 694 12.24 -40.92 5.49
N PRO A 695 12.43 -41.66 6.60
CA PRO A 695 11.58 -41.51 7.76
C PRO A 695 11.94 -40.24 8.54
N VAL A 696 10.95 -39.39 8.79
CA VAL A 696 11.07 -38.22 9.69
C VAL A 696 9.95 -38.29 10.72
N GLY A 697 10.31 -38.38 12.00
CA GLY A 697 9.35 -38.72 13.05
C GLY A 697 8.78 -40.14 12.92
N GLY A 698 9.55 -41.07 12.33
CA GLY A 698 9.13 -42.46 12.14
C GLY A 698 8.15 -42.72 10.98
N ARG A 699 7.89 -41.71 10.13
CA ARG A 699 7.02 -41.81 8.94
C ARG A 699 7.76 -41.36 7.68
N PRO A 700 7.53 -42.00 6.52
CA PRO A 700 7.98 -41.45 5.24
C PRO A 700 7.50 -40.01 5.03
N LEU A 701 8.36 -39.14 4.48
CA LEU A 701 8.03 -37.73 4.23
C LEU A 701 6.72 -37.56 3.46
N LEU A 702 6.56 -38.28 2.35
CA LEU A 702 5.35 -38.18 1.53
C LEU A 702 4.11 -38.66 2.30
N GLN A 703 4.22 -39.76 3.03
CA GLN A 703 3.12 -40.28 3.86
C GLN A 703 2.63 -39.20 4.84
N ARG A 704 3.57 -38.52 5.52
CA ARG A 704 3.24 -37.51 6.53
C ARG A 704 2.52 -36.30 5.92
N THR A 705 2.99 -35.81 4.77
CA THR A 705 2.33 -34.73 4.03
C THR A 705 0.89 -35.12 3.65
N LEU A 706 0.68 -36.32 3.11
CA LEU A 706 -0.64 -36.78 2.68
C LEU A 706 -1.59 -37.05 3.86
N GLU A 707 -1.10 -37.62 4.97
CA GLU A 707 -1.89 -37.79 6.21
C GLU A 707 -2.36 -36.45 6.77
N ARG A 708 -1.54 -35.39 6.67
CA ARG A 708 -1.96 -34.04 7.08
C ARG A 708 -3.04 -33.51 6.15
N LEU A 709 -2.81 -33.53 4.84
CA LEU A 709 -3.83 -33.12 3.85
C LEU A 709 -5.15 -33.86 4.04
N GLY A 710 -5.08 -35.17 4.38
CA GLY A 710 -6.24 -36.00 4.66
C GLY A 710 -7.14 -35.49 5.79
N ARG A 711 -6.64 -34.65 6.70
CA ARG A 711 -7.42 -34.07 7.82
C ARG A 711 -8.32 -32.91 7.38
N SER A 712 -8.09 -32.35 6.20
CA SER A 712 -8.86 -31.21 5.70
C SER A 712 -10.34 -31.56 5.58
N THR A 713 -11.19 -30.66 6.07
CA THR A 713 -12.64 -30.80 5.96
C THR A 713 -13.22 -30.09 4.73
N GLU A 714 -12.42 -29.25 4.09
CA GLU A 714 -12.85 -28.39 2.97
C GLU A 714 -12.44 -28.94 1.59
N LEU A 715 -11.45 -29.84 1.54
CA LEU A 715 -10.94 -30.46 0.30
C LEU A 715 -11.78 -31.66 -0.15
N ALA A 716 -11.97 -31.79 -1.46
CA ALA A 716 -12.68 -32.92 -2.07
C ALA A 716 -11.79 -34.15 -2.33
N GLY A 717 -10.46 -34.01 -2.21
CA GLY A 717 -9.50 -35.08 -2.49
C GLY A 717 -8.09 -34.56 -2.74
N ILE A 718 -7.15 -35.49 -2.86
CA ILE A 718 -5.72 -35.23 -3.10
C ILE A 718 -5.30 -35.87 -4.42
N VAL A 719 -4.65 -35.12 -5.30
CA VAL A 719 -4.08 -35.62 -6.55
C VAL A 719 -2.57 -35.53 -6.49
N VAL A 720 -1.89 -36.68 -6.58
CA VAL A 720 -0.44 -36.78 -6.61
C VAL A 720 0.02 -36.94 -8.06
N LEU A 721 0.80 -35.98 -8.56
CA LEU A 721 1.36 -36.00 -9.91
C LEU A 721 2.74 -36.64 -9.84
N VAL A 722 2.95 -37.74 -10.56
CA VAL A 722 4.21 -38.51 -10.51
C VAL A 722 4.76 -38.78 -11.91
N PRO A 723 6.09 -38.89 -12.07
CA PRO A 723 6.70 -39.40 -13.30
C PRO A 723 6.29 -40.86 -13.54
N GLY A 724 6.21 -41.29 -14.79
CA GLY A 724 5.68 -42.61 -15.16
C GLY A 724 6.36 -43.82 -14.50
N ALA A 725 7.64 -43.72 -14.12
CA ALA A 725 8.41 -44.78 -13.48
C ALA A 725 8.31 -44.80 -11.93
N PHE A 726 7.67 -43.82 -11.31
CA PHE A 726 7.61 -43.70 -9.85
C PHE A 726 6.46 -44.52 -9.26
N ASP A 727 6.79 -45.42 -8.33
CA ASP A 727 5.82 -46.27 -7.64
C ASP A 727 5.34 -45.64 -6.32
N LEU A 728 4.27 -44.85 -6.41
CA LEU A 728 3.67 -44.18 -5.25
C LEU A 728 3.23 -45.17 -4.16
N ASP A 729 2.61 -46.29 -4.52
CA ASP A 729 1.98 -47.19 -3.55
C ASP A 729 3.01 -48.01 -2.75
N SER A 730 4.29 -47.96 -3.14
CA SER A 730 5.40 -48.55 -2.37
C SER A 730 5.82 -47.74 -1.14
N ILE A 731 5.46 -46.45 -1.08
CA ILE A 731 5.92 -45.51 -0.05
C ILE A 731 4.80 -44.92 0.80
N ILE A 732 3.53 -45.11 0.40
CA ILE A 732 2.36 -44.61 1.15
C ILE A 732 1.42 -45.74 1.58
N ASP A 733 0.74 -45.53 2.70
CA ASP A 733 -0.40 -46.32 3.16
C ASP A 733 -1.67 -45.47 3.06
N ARG A 734 -2.47 -45.73 2.02
CA ARG A 734 -3.73 -45.04 1.74
C ARG A 734 -4.78 -45.22 2.82
N THR A 735 -4.71 -46.28 3.63
CA THR A 735 -5.71 -46.54 4.68
C THR A 735 -5.63 -45.58 5.85
N ARG A 736 -4.55 -44.79 5.91
CA ARG A 736 -4.27 -43.80 6.94
C ARG A 736 -4.56 -42.36 6.49
N ILE A 737 -5.07 -42.19 5.27
CA ILE A 737 -5.35 -40.89 4.67
C ILE A 737 -6.87 -40.78 4.52
N ASP A 738 -7.48 -39.85 5.27
CA ASP A 738 -8.95 -39.75 5.36
C ASP A 738 -9.61 -39.15 4.10
N LEU A 739 -8.81 -38.61 3.16
CA LEU A 739 -9.27 -38.13 1.85
C LEU A 739 -8.92 -39.10 0.71
N PRO A 740 -9.71 -39.15 -0.37
CA PRO A 740 -9.38 -39.94 -1.55
C PRO A 740 -8.10 -39.41 -2.20
N VAL A 741 -7.16 -40.33 -2.46
CA VAL A 741 -5.88 -40.04 -3.14
C VAL A 741 -5.91 -40.59 -4.56
N GLU A 742 -5.82 -39.71 -5.56
CA GLU A 742 -5.64 -40.08 -6.97
C GLU A 742 -4.16 -39.94 -7.36
N CYS A 743 -3.63 -40.92 -8.08
CA CYS A 743 -2.26 -40.90 -8.58
C CYS A 743 -2.26 -40.74 -10.10
N ARG A 744 -1.72 -39.63 -10.59
CA ARG A 744 -1.61 -39.34 -12.02
C ARG A 744 -0.18 -39.50 -12.50
N ARG A 745 -0.01 -40.36 -13.50
CA ARG A 745 1.29 -40.67 -14.11
C ARG A 745 1.46 -39.84 -15.38
N LEU A 746 2.56 -39.10 -15.43
CA LEU A 746 2.95 -38.32 -16.60
C LEU A 746 3.99 -39.09 -17.42
N ALA A 747 3.97 -38.92 -18.75
CA ALA A 747 4.91 -39.60 -19.65
C ALA A 747 6.36 -39.17 -19.44
N GLY A 748 6.59 -37.95 -18.91
CA GLY A 748 7.89 -37.40 -18.57
C GLY A 748 7.96 -36.92 -17.12
N GLY A 749 8.83 -35.94 -16.85
CA GLY A 749 8.90 -35.26 -15.56
C GLY A 749 7.64 -34.45 -15.27
N VAL A 750 7.37 -34.21 -13.98
CA VAL A 750 6.24 -33.37 -13.53
C VAL A 750 6.48 -31.88 -13.81
N PHE A 751 7.74 -31.45 -13.71
CA PHE A 751 8.15 -30.07 -13.96
C PHE A 751 8.89 -29.98 -15.31
N GLY A 752 8.66 -28.88 -16.04
CA GLY A 752 9.40 -28.58 -17.28
C GLY A 752 10.80 -28.01 -17.03
N GLU A 753 11.60 -27.85 -18.09
CA GLU A 753 13.00 -27.38 -18.00
C GLU A 753 13.16 -26.01 -17.31
N GLY A 754 12.22 -25.09 -17.55
CA GLY A 754 12.21 -23.76 -16.90
C GLY A 754 12.17 -23.80 -15.38
N HIS A 755 11.74 -24.92 -14.78
CA HIS A 755 11.75 -25.11 -13.33
C HIS A 755 13.17 -25.12 -12.73
N GLN A 756 14.21 -25.36 -13.53
CA GLN A 756 15.60 -25.18 -13.09
C GLN A 756 15.89 -23.72 -12.70
N ALA A 757 15.37 -22.74 -13.43
CA ALA A 757 15.53 -21.33 -13.07
C ALA A 757 14.83 -20.99 -11.76
N VAL A 758 13.68 -21.62 -11.46
CA VAL A 758 13.01 -21.48 -10.16
C VAL A 758 13.91 -22.00 -9.04
N ARG A 759 14.49 -23.19 -9.19
CA ARG A 759 15.43 -23.76 -8.21
C ARG A 759 16.65 -22.85 -7.99
N ALA A 760 17.23 -22.33 -9.07
CA ALA A 760 18.37 -21.42 -9.03
C ALA A 760 18.03 -20.09 -8.33
N ALA A 761 16.80 -19.58 -8.49
CA ALA A 761 16.36 -18.38 -7.80
C ALA A 761 16.05 -18.63 -6.31
N ARG A 762 15.38 -19.75 -6.00
CA ARG A 762 14.82 -20.04 -4.67
C ARG A 762 15.85 -20.49 -3.63
N ILE A 763 16.96 -21.11 -4.05
CA ILE A 763 18.05 -21.45 -3.11
C ILE A 763 18.59 -20.21 -2.38
N ASN A 764 18.58 -19.05 -3.04
CA ASN A 764 19.01 -17.76 -2.49
C ASN A 764 18.04 -17.11 -1.49
N ALA A 765 16.84 -17.68 -1.32
CA ALA A 765 15.83 -17.19 -0.40
C ALA A 765 15.10 -18.36 0.28
N SER A 766 15.86 -19.40 0.65
CA SER A 766 15.33 -20.71 1.03
C SER A 766 14.49 -20.71 2.31
N SER A 767 14.71 -19.75 3.22
CA SER A 767 13.93 -19.52 4.44
C SER A 767 12.76 -18.55 4.27
N ALA A 768 12.68 -17.87 3.13
CA ALA A 768 11.68 -16.85 2.86
C ALA A 768 10.51 -17.42 2.06
N TRP A 769 9.29 -17.03 2.39
CA TRP A 769 8.09 -17.43 1.65
C TRP A 769 8.02 -16.73 0.27
N ARG A 770 8.50 -15.48 0.21
CA ARG A 770 8.68 -14.60 -0.97
C ARG A 770 10.02 -13.90 -0.85
N GLY A 771 10.67 -13.59 -1.97
CA GLY A 771 11.96 -12.88 -1.99
C GLY A 771 13.08 -13.57 -2.76
N GLY A 772 12.80 -14.67 -3.48
CA GLY A 772 13.74 -15.22 -4.46
C GLY A 772 13.98 -14.22 -5.60
N ILE A 773 14.93 -14.51 -6.51
CA ILE A 773 15.14 -13.69 -7.71
C ILE A 773 13.80 -13.52 -8.46
N GLN A 774 13.50 -12.31 -8.94
CA GLN A 774 12.20 -11.92 -9.49
C GLN A 774 11.02 -11.90 -8.50
N GLY A 775 11.26 -12.08 -7.20
CA GLY A 775 10.20 -12.22 -6.19
C GLY A 775 9.62 -13.63 -6.14
N LEU A 776 10.30 -14.63 -6.71
CA LEU A 776 9.86 -16.02 -6.68
C LEU A 776 9.62 -16.51 -5.25
N THR A 777 8.53 -17.25 -5.09
CA THR A 777 7.96 -17.71 -3.81
C THR A 777 8.19 -19.20 -3.60
N VAL A 778 7.97 -19.67 -2.38
CA VAL A 778 7.93 -21.11 -2.09
C VAL A 778 6.86 -21.84 -2.91
N TYR A 779 5.78 -21.17 -3.31
CA TYR A 779 4.72 -21.78 -4.11
C TYR A 779 5.16 -22.05 -5.55
N ASP A 780 6.11 -21.28 -6.07
CA ASP A 780 6.73 -21.53 -7.38
C ASP A 780 7.55 -22.83 -7.39
N GLU A 781 8.09 -23.24 -6.24
CA GLU A 781 8.86 -24.48 -6.07
C GLU A 781 8.02 -25.75 -6.33
N VAL A 782 6.69 -25.63 -6.27
CA VAL A 782 5.75 -26.75 -6.44
C VAL A 782 4.73 -26.46 -7.55
N LEU A 783 4.93 -25.42 -8.35
CA LEU A 783 4.01 -25.05 -9.43
C LEU A 783 4.30 -25.88 -10.69
N ALA A 784 3.34 -26.71 -11.10
CA ALA A 784 3.37 -27.48 -12.35
C ALA A 784 2.13 -27.14 -13.20
N PRO A 785 2.11 -26.01 -13.94
CA PRO A 785 0.86 -25.43 -14.46
C PRO A 785 0.04 -26.35 -15.35
N GLY A 786 0.65 -26.94 -16.38
CA GLY A 786 -0.01 -27.86 -17.31
C GLY A 786 -0.55 -29.10 -16.60
N PRO A 787 0.30 -29.90 -15.92
CA PRO A 787 -0.15 -31.07 -15.18
C PRO A 787 -1.20 -30.79 -14.10
N THR A 788 -1.13 -29.63 -13.43
CA THR A 788 -2.12 -29.21 -12.43
C THR A 788 -3.46 -28.88 -13.09
N LEU A 789 -3.45 -28.19 -14.24
CA LEU A 789 -4.66 -27.89 -15.01
C LEU A 789 -5.35 -29.17 -15.49
N GLU A 790 -4.60 -30.12 -16.05
CA GLU A 790 -5.13 -31.42 -16.48
C GLU A 790 -5.76 -32.21 -15.31
N ALA A 791 -5.17 -32.10 -14.10
CA ALA A 791 -5.74 -32.67 -12.88
C ALA A 791 -7.07 -32.02 -12.51
N LEU A 792 -7.16 -30.68 -12.54
CA LEU A 792 -8.40 -29.95 -12.26
C LEU A 792 -9.51 -30.29 -13.24
N GLU A 793 -9.21 -30.31 -14.54
CA GLU A 793 -10.19 -30.57 -15.60
C GLU A 793 -10.81 -31.96 -15.47
N ALA A 794 -9.98 -32.96 -15.22
CA ALA A 794 -10.46 -34.33 -15.12
C ALA A 794 -11.11 -34.66 -13.77
N MET A 795 -10.80 -33.88 -12.72
CA MET A 795 -11.49 -33.95 -11.42
C MET A 795 -12.71 -33.02 -11.36
N GLU A 796 -13.03 -32.29 -12.43
CA GLU A 796 -14.09 -31.27 -12.46
C GLU A 796 -14.00 -30.32 -11.24
N ALA A 797 -12.78 -29.92 -10.88
CA ALA A 797 -12.50 -29.06 -9.73
C ALA A 797 -12.37 -27.58 -10.15
N ASP A 798 -12.85 -26.69 -9.30
CA ASP A 798 -12.86 -25.23 -9.48
C ASP A 798 -11.52 -24.58 -9.11
N ALA A 799 -10.70 -25.22 -8.26
CA ALA A 799 -9.40 -24.72 -7.85
C ALA A 799 -8.50 -25.83 -7.27
N ALA A 800 -7.18 -25.57 -7.26
CA ALA A 800 -6.16 -26.46 -6.68
C ALA A 800 -5.41 -25.76 -5.55
N VAL A 801 -5.27 -26.42 -4.40
CA VAL A 801 -4.29 -26.06 -3.36
C VAL A 801 -2.96 -26.74 -3.68
N LEU A 802 -1.89 -25.95 -3.84
CA LEU A 802 -0.54 -26.42 -4.16
C LEU A 802 0.22 -26.77 -2.89
N VAL A 803 0.69 -28.02 -2.79
CA VAL A 803 1.47 -28.51 -1.64
C VAL A 803 2.61 -29.39 -2.12
N GLY A 804 3.82 -29.16 -1.60
CA GLY A 804 4.99 -30.00 -1.92
C GLY A 804 4.92 -31.36 -1.23
N PRO A 805 5.48 -32.43 -1.83
CA PRO A 805 5.43 -33.79 -1.27
C PRO A 805 6.14 -33.93 0.08
N ASP A 806 7.01 -32.97 0.41
CA ASP A 806 7.84 -32.87 1.59
C ASP A 806 7.35 -31.81 2.60
N TRP A 807 6.15 -31.22 2.41
CA TRP A 807 5.61 -30.20 3.31
C TRP A 807 4.94 -30.83 4.53
N ALA A 808 5.74 -31.58 5.30
CA ALA A 808 5.29 -32.38 6.42
C ALA A 808 4.71 -31.58 7.61
N LEU A 809 4.76 -30.25 7.57
CA LEU A 809 4.20 -29.33 8.57
C LEU A 809 3.12 -28.38 8.00
N VAL A 810 2.61 -28.64 6.79
CA VAL A 810 1.57 -27.79 6.18
C VAL A 810 0.37 -27.62 7.13
N ALA A 811 -0.05 -26.39 7.35
CA ALA A 811 -1.17 -26.08 8.24
C ALA A 811 -2.49 -26.45 7.55
N ILE A 812 -3.35 -27.19 8.25
CA ILE A 812 -4.64 -27.67 7.70
C ILE A 812 -5.79 -26.87 8.30
N ASP A 813 -5.86 -26.88 9.63
CA ASP A 813 -6.92 -26.24 10.41
C ASP A 813 -6.53 -24.80 10.86
N GLY A 814 -7.46 -24.14 11.56
CA GLY A 814 -7.28 -22.78 12.10
C GLY A 814 -7.53 -21.67 11.09
N ASP A 815 -7.30 -20.42 11.51
CA ASP A 815 -7.64 -19.21 10.74
C ASP A 815 -6.65 -18.90 9.61
N PHE A 816 -5.75 -19.83 9.28
CA PHE A 816 -4.76 -19.66 8.21
C PHE A 816 -4.39 -20.93 7.43
N GLY A 817 -4.89 -22.09 7.85
CA GLY A 817 -4.57 -23.37 7.21
C GLY A 817 -5.24 -23.54 5.84
N VAL A 818 -5.02 -24.71 5.22
CA VAL A 818 -5.64 -25.10 3.95
C VAL A 818 -7.16 -24.86 3.95
N ASP A 819 -7.85 -25.18 5.03
CA ASP A 819 -9.31 -25.05 5.10
C ASP A 819 -9.76 -23.57 4.99
N GLU A 820 -9.04 -22.64 5.63
CA GLU A 820 -9.34 -21.21 5.50
C GLU A 820 -9.03 -20.66 4.10
N VAL A 821 -7.95 -21.13 3.46
CA VAL A 821 -7.63 -20.77 2.07
C VAL A 821 -8.77 -21.17 1.12
N VAL A 822 -9.37 -22.36 1.33
CA VAL A 822 -10.51 -22.83 0.55
C VAL A 822 -11.76 -21.98 0.82
N ARG A 823 -12.08 -21.69 2.09
CA ARG A 823 -13.23 -20.82 2.44
C ARG A 823 -13.11 -19.44 1.80
N ARG A 824 -11.93 -18.82 1.89
CA ARG A 824 -11.67 -17.51 1.28
C ARG A 824 -11.88 -17.51 -0.24
N HIS A 825 -11.49 -18.58 -0.93
CA HIS A 825 -11.77 -18.72 -2.36
C HIS A 825 -13.27 -18.83 -2.64
N ARG A 826 -14.03 -19.59 -1.83
CA ARG A 826 -15.48 -19.71 -1.99
C ARG A 826 -16.21 -18.38 -1.78
N ASP A 827 -15.72 -17.54 -0.88
CA ASP A 827 -16.24 -16.18 -0.69
C ASP A 827 -15.99 -15.26 -1.89
N ARG A 828 -14.88 -15.48 -2.61
CA ARG A 828 -14.42 -14.63 -3.73
C ARG A 828 -13.87 -15.46 -4.90
N PRO A 829 -14.72 -16.21 -5.61
CA PRO A 829 -14.29 -17.20 -6.60
C PRO A 829 -13.62 -16.59 -7.84
N SER A 830 -13.83 -15.30 -8.10
CA SER A 830 -13.18 -14.57 -9.19
C SER A 830 -11.71 -14.22 -8.90
N THR A 831 -11.23 -14.44 -7.67
CA THR A 831 -9.84 -14.18 -7.31
C THR A 831 -8.94 -15.28 -7.87
N PRO A 832 -7.94 -14.96 -8.70
CA PRO A 832 -7.18 -15.98 -9.43
C PRO A 832 -6.29 -16.86 -8.54
N LEU A 833 -5.90 -16.35 -7.36
CA LEU A 833 -5.16 -17.09 -6.34
C LEU A 833 -5.50 -16.62 -4.91
N VAL A 834 -5.34 -17.52 -3.94
CA VAL A 834 -5.43 -17.22 -2.50
C VAL A 834 -4.20 -17.81 -1.81
N PHE A 835 -3.50 -17.07 -0.97
CA PHE A 835 -2.21 -17.50 -0.41
C PHE A 835 -2.05 -17.11 1.05
N VAL A 836 -1.11 -17.77 1.73
CA VAL A 836 -0.77 -17.50 3.13
C VAL A 836 0.64 -16.88 3.23
N GLN A 837 0.81 -15.87 4.09
CA GLN A 837 2.14 -15.37 4.46
C GLN A 837 2.72 -16.22 5.60
N ALA A 838 3.34 -17.36 5.25
CA ALA A 838 3.92 -18.27 6.23
C ALA A 838 5.24 -18.89 5.71
N PRO A 839 6.15 -19.30 6.60
CA PRO A 839 7.43 -19.88 6.23
C PRO A 839 7.29 -21.10 5.30
N PRO A 840 8.30 -21.35 4.43
CA PRO A 840 8.31 -22.51 3.55
C PRO A 840 8.00 -23.82 4.28
N GLY A 841 6.99 -24.56 3.79
CA GLY A 841 6.54 -25.84 4.34
C GLY A 841 5.35 -25.77 5.31
N ILE A 842 4.91 -24.57 5.70
CA ILE A 842 3.76 -24.36 6.60
C ILE A 842 2.54 -23.82 5.84
N GLY A 843 2.70 -22.74 5.06
CA GLY A 843 1.61 -22.10 4.32
C GLY A 843 1.23 -22.84 3.03
N SER A 844 0.03 -22.56 2.52
CA SER A 844 -0.45 -23.08 1.24
C SER A 844 -0.89 -21.96 0.29
N CYS A 845 -0.96 -22.27 -1.01
CA CYS A 845 -1.47 -21.37 -2.03
C CYS A 845 -2.48 -22.11 -2.91
N LEU A 846 -3.64 -21.50 -3.12
CA LEU A 846 -4.70 -21.96 -4.00
C LEU A 846 -4.64 -21.20 -5.32
N VAL A 847 -4.79 -21.91 -6.43
CA VAL A 847 -4.79 -21.38 -7.79
C VAL A 847 -6.01 -21.85 -8.58
N THR A 848 -6.49 -21.00 -9.47
CA THR A 848 -7.65 -21.27 -10.34
C THR A 848 -7.26 -21.85 -11.70
N PRO A 849 -8.15 -22.59 -12.39
CA PRO A 849 -7.96 -23.04 -13.77
C PRO A 849 -7.64 -21.89 -14.73
N GLU A 850 -8.28 -20.72 -14.56
CA GLU A 850 -8.05 -19.53 -15.38
C GLU A 850 -6.60 -19.06 -15.30
N LEU A 851 -6.06 -19.03 -14.08
CA LEU A 851 -4.67 -18.68 -13.85
C LEU A 851 -3.74 -19.73 -14.47
N LEU A 852 -4.00 -21.02 -14.21
CA LEU A 852 -3.17 -22.11 -14.72
C LEU A 852 -3.14 -22.16 -16.25
N ARG A 853 -4.27 -21.90 -16.94
CA ARG A 853 -4.32 -21.77 -18.41
C ARG A 853 -3.41 -20.65 -18.92
N SER A 854 -3.28 -19.55 -18.17
CA SER A 854 -2.39 -18.44 -18.54
C SER A 854 -0.90 -18.78 -18.38
N PHE A 855 -0.57 -19.77 -17.56
CA PHE A 855 0.79 -20.25 -17.33
C PHE A 855 1.13 -21.50 -18.15
N ALA A 856 0.15 -22.33 -18.46
CA ALA A 856 0.35 -23.57 -19.20
C ALA A 856 0.81 -23.28 -20.62
N GLY A 857 1.85 -23.99 -21.07
CA GLY A 857 2.35 -23.91 -22.44
C GLY A 857 3.23 -22.68 -22.76
N THR A 858 3.63 -21.89 -21.75
CA THR A 858 4.63 -20.83 -21.93
C THR A 858 5.89 -21.12 -21.11
N THR A 859 7.05 -20.74 -21.65
CA THR A 859 8.34 -20.74 -20.94
C THR A 859 8.71 -19.35 -20.46
N SER A 860 7.73 -18.45 -20.34
CA SER A 860 7.96 -17.08 -19.87
C SER A 860 8.29 -17.05 -18.38
N ARG A 861 9.29 -16.25 -18.00
CA ARG A 861 9.59 -15.96 -16.60
C ARG A 861 8.44 -15.26 -15.86
N ARG A 862 7.46 -14.72 -16.58
CA ARG A 862 6.26 -14.08 -16.01
C ARG A 862 5.18 -15.10 -15.60
N ALA A 863 5.28 -16.35 -16.06
CA ALA A 863 4.37 -17.43 -15.69
C ALA A 863 4.73 -18.02 -14.31
N SER A 864 4.70 -17.17 -13.28
CA SER A 864 5.04 -17.53 -11.90
C SER A 864 4.13 -16.83 -10.89
N ILE A 865 3.90 -17.47 -9.75
CA ILE A 865 3.17 -16.89 -8.61
C ILE A 865 3.98 -15.70 -8.06
N GLY A 866 5.31 -15.82 -8.00
CA GLY A 866 6.18 -14.72 -7.61
C GLY A 866 6.04 -13.46 -8.48
N HIS A 867 5.80 -13.60 -9.79
CA HIS A 867 5.51 -12.44 -10.63
C HIS A 867 4.18 -11.75 -10.30
N LEU A 868 3.17 -12.51 -9.89
CA LEU A 868 1.86 -11.97 -9.49
C LEU A 868 1.88 -11.31 -8.12
N LEU A 869 2.69 -11.86 -7.20
CA LEU A 869 2.83 -11.35 -5.83
C LEU A 869 3.94 -10.27 -5.70
N GLY A 870 4.87 -10.23 -6.65
CA GLY A 870 5.95 -9.24 -6.74
C GLY A 870 5.50 -7.91 -7.35
N TYR A 871 6.45 -6.98 -7.52
CA TYR A 871 6.19 -5.72 -8.21
C TYR A 871 6.17 -5.94 -9.73
N ARG A 872 5.20 -5.29 -10.41
CA ARG A 872 4.99 -5.36 -11.85
C ARG A 872 5.06 -3.97 -12.48
N SER A 873 6.16 -3.66 -13.16
CA SER A 873 6.35 -2.37 -13.83
C SER A 873 5.27 -2.04 -14.87
N ASP A 874 4.72 -3.04 -15.56
CA ASP A 874 3.66 -2.88 -16.57
C ASP A 874 2.28 -2.57 -15.97
N ARG A 875 2.08 -2.96 -14.71
CA ARG A 875 0.81 -2.81 -14.00
C ARG A 875 1.08 -2.60 -12.50
N PRO A 876 1.52 -1.40 -12.09
CA PRO A 876 1.79 -1.10 -10.68
C PRO A 876 0.50 -1.23 -9.86
N GLU A 877 0.52 -2.11 -8.87
CA GLU A 877 -0.58 -2.36 -7.95
C GLU A 877 -0.03 -2.46 -6.52
N GLY A 878 -0.88 -2.16 -5.53
CA GLY A 878 -0.55 -2.34 -4.12
C GLY A 878 -0.13 -3.78 -3.81
N ASP A 879 0.69 -3.95 -2.77
CA ASP A 879 1.18 -5.29 -2.39
C ASP A 879 0.01 -6.24 -2.06
N PRO A 880 -0.13 -7.39 -2.76
CA PRO A 880 -1.23 -8.33 -2.53
C PRO A 880 -1.34 -8.88 -1.10
N VAL A 881 -0.31 -8.75 -0.26
CA VAL A 881 -0.38 -9.12 1.16
C VAL A 881 -1.41 -8.31 1.95
N ALA A 882 -1.76 -7.10 1.47
CA ALA A 882 -2.80 -6.26 2.06
C ALA A 882 -4.19 -6.49 1.45
N ASN A 883 -4.30 -7.35 0.44
CA ASN A 883 -5.55 -7.62 -0.28
C ASN A 883 -6.24 -8.87 0.28
N HIS A 884 -7.53 -9.04 -0.04
CA HIS A 884 -8.33 -10.17 0.44
C HIS A 884 -7.86 -11.56 -0.03
N SER A 885 -6.99 -11.62 -1.04
CA SER A 885 -6.34 -12.86 -1.51
C SER A 885 -5.30 -13.40 -0.52
N CYS A 886 -4.82 -12.58 0.42
CA CYS A 886 -3.93 -13.00 1.49
C CYS A 886 -4.75 -13.48 2.70
N VAL A 887 -4.47 -14.69 3.15
CA VAL A 887 -4.94 -15.22 4.43
C VAL A 887 -3.88 -14.91 5.49
N VAL A 888 -4.28 -14.21 6.55
CA VAL A 888 -3.37 -13.66 7.55
C VAL A 888 -3.00 -14.74 8.56
N ALA A 889 -1.74 -15.17 8.54
CA ALA A 889 -1.21 -16.08 9.55
C ALA A 889 -1.02 -15.36 10.91
N PRO A 890 -1.10 -16.08 12.05
CA PRO A 890 -0.72 -15.55 13.35
C PRO A 890 0.67 -14.91 13.30
N ALA A 891 0.88 -13.80 14.03
CA ALA A 891 2.15 -13.07 14.01
C ALA A 891 3.37 -13.96 14.24
N ARG A 892 3.27 -14.93 15.17
CA ARG A 892 4.32 -15.91 15.44
C ARG A 892 4.71 -16.76 14.24
N ILE A 893 3.76 -17.15 13.40
CA ILE A 893 4.05 -17.88 12.16
C ILE A 893 4.59 -16.91 11.11
N ARG A 894 3.90 -15.79 10.92
CA ARG A 894 4.22 -14.79 9.90
C ARG A 894 5.65 -14.28 10.02
N ASP A 895 6.07 -13.94 11.23
CA ASP A 895 7.36 -13.29 11.53
C ASP A 895 8.52 -14.30 11.66
N ALA A 896 8.22 -15.61 11.65
CA ALA A 896 9.23 -16.65 11.77
C ALA A 896 10.13 -16.72 10.53
N VAL A 897 11.44 -16.79 10.75
CA VAL A 897 12.43 -16.96 9.69
C VAL A 897 12.98 -18.38 9.72
N GLY A 898 12.69 -19.18 8.69
CA GLY A 898 13.17 -20.55 8.62
C GLY A 898 12.57 -21.33 7.45
N ARG A 899 13.20 -22.44 7.09
CA ARG A 899 12.64 -23.41 6.14
C ARG A 899 12.21 -24.65 6.89
N PHE A 900 10.92 -24.96 6.83
CA PHE A 900 10.29 -26.10 7.52
C PHE A 900 10.04 -27.26 6.54
N ILE A 901 10.83 -27.32 5.49
CA ILE A 901 10.84 -28.39 4.49
C ILE A 901 12.12 -29.22 4.74
N PRO A 902 12.02 -30.52 5.02
CA PRO A 902 13.14 -31.45 5.21
C PRO A 902 13.70 -31.88 3.85
N ASP A 903 14.24 -30.92 3.09
CA ASP A 903 14.75 -31.12 1.73
C ASP A 903 16.28 -30.98 1.62
N SER A 904 16.99 -31.02 2.76
CA SER A 904 18.43 -31.23 2.85
C SER A 904 18.77 -32.02 4.12
N PRO A 905 19.89 -32.77 4.18
CA PRO A 905 20.25 -33.59 5.34
C PRO A 905 20.20 -32.83 6.68
N ARG A 906 20.74 -31.61 6.71
CA ARG A 906 20.71 -30.76 7.91
C ARG A 906 19.29 -30.34 8.34
N ARG A 907 18.36 -30.19 7.39
CA ARG A 907 16.96 -29.82 7.65
C ARG A 907 16.13 -31.02 8.07
N SER A 908 16.36 -32.19 7.46
CA SER A 908 15.77 -33.45 7.87
C SER A 908 16.15 -33.79 9.31
N ALA A 909 17.43 -33.73 9.65
CA ALA A 909 17.93 -33.97 11.00
C ALA A 909 17.30 -33.02 12.02
N ARG A 910 17.16 -31.74 11.67
CA ARG A 910 16.53 -30.72 12.52
C ARG A 910 15.05 -31.02 12.75
N LEU A 911 14.31 -31.30 11.69
CA LEU A 911 12.88 -31.62 11.81
C LEU A 911 12.68 -32.90 12.63
N GLU A 912 13.52 -33.91 12.43
CA GLU A 912 13.45 -35.14 13.21
C GLU A 912 13.74 -34.90 14.69
N GLU A 913 14.73 -34.08 15.05
CA GLU A 913 14.98 -33.69 16.44
C GLU A 913 13.75 -33.00 17.07
N MET A 914 13.12 -32.07 16.35
CA MET A 914 11.92 -31.36 16.82
C MET A 914 10.73 -32.29 17.01
N LEU A 915 10.64 -33.36 16.22
CA LEU A 915 9.55 -34.33 16.30
C LEU A 915 9.75 -35.36 17.43
N ARG A 916 10.94 -35.49 18.00
CA ARG A 916 11.19 -36.40 19.13
C ARG A 916 10.42 -35.94 20.38
N GLY A 917 9.32 -36.63 20.69
CA GLY A 917 8.53 -36.41 21.90
C GLY A 917 7.23 -35.65 21.70
N CYS A 918 6.88 -35.27 20.46
CA CYS A 918 5.57 -34.73 20.12
C CYS A 918 4.60 -35.85 19.71
N ASP A 919 3.31 -35.70 20.04
CA ASP A 919 2.27 -36.56 19.48
C ASP A 919 2.05 -36.18 18.01
N ASP A 920 2.27 -37.14 17.10
CA ASP A 920 2.21 -37.02 15.65
C ASP A 920 0.83 -36.57 15.12
N GLN A 921 -0.24 -36.80 15.89
CA GLN A 921 -1.59 -36.40 15.47
C GLN A 921 -1.99 -34.99 15.92
N ALA A 922 -1.41 -34.46 17.00
CA ALA A 922 -1.84 -33.20 17.63
C ALA A 922 -0.90 -32.00 17.41
N THR A 923 0.08 -32.11 16.53
CA THR A 923 1.17 -31.12 16.49
C THR A 923 0.80 -29.85 15.70
N ASP A 924 0.60 -28.76 16.44
CA ASP A 924 0.34 -27.41 15.94
C ASP A 924 1.63 -26.82 15.31
N PRO A 925 1.62 -26.37 14.03
CA PRO A 925 2.77 -25.69 13.40
C PRO A 925 3.33 -24.54 14.24
N CYS A 926 2.43 -23.90 14.97
CA CYS A 926 2.67 -22.77 15.83
C CYS A 926 3.60 -23.18 17.01
N ASP A 927 3.53 -24.42 17.50
CA ASP A 927 4.40 -24.94 18.58
C ASP A 927 5.80 -25.29 18.06
N PHE A 928 5.92 -25.75 16.81
CA PHE A 928 7.23 -25.99 16.19
C PHE A 928 8.03 -24.70 16.03
N VAL A 929 7.38 -23.62 15.62
CA VAL A 929 8.03 -22.31 15.53
C VAL A 929 8.57 -21.89 16.90
N SER A 930 7.78 -22.05 17.97
CA SER A 930 8.21 -21.72 19.33
C SER A 930 9.37 -22.59 19.84
N GLY A 931 9.35 -23.90 19.55
CA GLY A 931 10.46 -24.80 19.89
C GLY A 931 11.76 -24.45 19.16
N LEU A 932 11.66 -23.92 17.94
CA LEU A 932 12.79 -23.48 17.14
C LEU A 932 13.48 -22.24 17.72
N GLU A 933 12.69 -21.26 18.15
CA GLU A 933 13.17 -20.03 18.79
C GLU A 933 13.82 -20.34 20.14
N ALA A 934 13.25 -21.26 20.92
CA ALA A 934 13.81 -21.71 22.20
C ALA A 934 15.09 -22.56 22.04
N GLY A 935 15.28 -23.23 20.90
CA GLY A 935 16.46 -24.05 20.58
C GLY A 935 17.64 -23.27 19.99
N ALA A 936 17.54 -21.94 19.86
CA ALA A 936 18.50 -21.06 19.20
C ALA A 936 19.95 -21.14 19.75
N ASP A 937 20.13 -21.60 20.99
CA ASP A 937 21.41 -21.71 21.70
C ASP A 937 22.25 -22.94 21.32
N ARG A 938 21.70 -23.93 20.60
CA ARG A 938 22.44 -25.15 20.22
C ARG A 938 23.39 -24.91 19.03
N PRO A 939 24.50 -25.66 18.90
CA PRO A 939 25.45 -25.50 17.80
C PRO A 939 24.76 -25.63 16.43
N ARG A 940 24.93 -24.62 15.56
CA ARG A 940 24.24 -24.50 14.27
C ARG A 940 25.14 -25.00 13.13
N ALA A 941 24.67 -26.05 12.44
CA ALA A 941 25.21 -26.66 11.23
C ALA A 941 26.69 -27.09 11.26
N GLU A 942 27.00 -28.25 10.67
CA GLU A 942 28.39 -28.75 10.59
C GLU A 942 29.27 -27.87 9.66
N VAL A 943 28.66 -27.21 8.66
CA VAL A 943 29.31 -26.28 7.72
C VAL A 943 28.37 -25.11 7.37
N PRO A 944 28.88 -23.97 6.85
CA PRO A 944 28.04 -22.83 6.45
C PRO A 944 27.03 -23.17 5.34
N ALA A 945 25.94 -22.41 5.25
CA ALA A 945 24.98 -22.50 4.14
C ALA A 945 25.40 -21.62 2.94
N VAL A 946 26.12 -20.53 3.22
CA VAL A 946 26.66 -19.62 2.20
C VAL A 946 28.16 -19.45 2.42
N VAL A 947 28.96 -19.61 1.38
CA VAL A 947 30.41 -19.39 1.41
C VAL A 947 30.76 -18.31 0.40
N ARG A 948 31.19 -17.15 0.90
CA ARG A 948 31.74 -16.07 0.07
C ARG A 948 33.24 -16.26 -0.07
N VAL A 949 33.71 -16.37 -1.30
CA VAL A 949 35.11 -16.64 -1.62
C VAL A 949 35.67 -15.51 -2.46
N GLU A 950 36.72 -14.88 -1.96
CA GLU A 950 37.52 -13.95 -2.75
C GLU A 950 38.54 -14.71 -3.60
N LEU A 951 38.58 -14.42 -4.91
CA LEU A 951 39.52 -15.06 -5.83
C LEU A 951 40.85 -14.29 -5.96
N GLY A 952 40.83 -12.98 -5.71
CA GLY A 952 42.00 -12.11 -5.75
C GLY A 952 41.64 -10.69 -5.34
N THR A 953 42.63 -9.80 -5.33
CA THR A 953 42.46 -8.40 -4.90
C THR A 953 42.52 -7.39 -6.05
N GLU A 954 42.68 -7.86 -7.29
CA GLU A 954 42.72 -7.00 -8.48
C GLU A 954 41.32 -6.48 -8.82
N ARG A 955 41.20 -5.18 -9.08
CA ARG A 955 39.97 -4.53 -9.52
C ARG A 955 40.29 -3.35 -10.44
N ILE A 956 39.51 -3.15 -11.50
CA ILE A 956 39.73 -2.09 -12.49
C ILE A 956 39.00 -0.80 -12.11
N ALA A 957 37.75 -0.92 -11.65
CA ALA A 957 36.89 0.17 -11.17
C ALA A 957 36.90 0.24 -9.64
N GLU A 958 36.76 1.42 -9.03
CA GLU A 958 36.61 1.48 -7.57
C GLU A 958 35.25 0.89 -7.16
N SER A 959 35.12 0.42 -5.91
CA SER A 959 33.83 -0.08 -5.41
C SER A 959 33.35 0.85 -4.29
N PRO A 960 32.10 1.34 -4.33
CA PRO A 960 31.55 2.17 -3.26
C PRO A 960 31.43 1.43 -1.92
N SER A 961 31.58 0.10 -1.92
CA SER A 961 31.59 -0.75 -0.73
C SER A 961 32.99 -0.99 -0.16
N ILE A 962 34.04 -0.36 -0.71
CA ILE A 962 35.41 -0.40 -0.19
C ILE A 962 35.82 1.03 0.16
N PRO A 963 36.28 1.33 1.39
CA PRO A 963 36.63 2.69 1.77
C PRO A 963 37.87 3.20 1.02
N ASP A 964 37.84 4.49 0.65
CA ASP A 964 38.90 5.15 -0.10
C ASP A 964 40.29 4.99 0.53
N GLY A 965 41.31 4.86 -0.33
CA GLY A 965 42.72 4.80 0.09
C GLY A 965 43.14 3.47 0.72
N ARG A 966 42.27 2.45 0.78
CA ARG A 966 42.61 1.11 1.29
C ARG A 966 43.10 0.20 0.16
N SER A 967 44.40 0.26 -0.14
CA SER A 967 45.03 -0.77 -0.98
C SER A 967 45.18 -2.07 -0.19
N ILE A 968 44.59 -3.15 -0.69
CA ILE A 968 44.69 -4.50 -0.13
C ILE A 968 45.36 -5.37 -1.18
N VAL A 969 46.47 -6.01 -0.80
CA VAL A 969 47.22 -6.92 -1.66
C VAL A 969 47.31 -8.25 -0.95
N ARG A 970 46.87 -9.31 -1.62
CA ARG A 970 46.93 -10.68 -1.12
C ARG A 970 47.25 -11.66 -2.23
N GLU A 971 47.73 -12.85 -1.84
CA GLU A 971 47.91 -13.96 -2.77
C GLU A 971 46.55 -14.34 -3.38
N SER A 972 46.49 -14.50 -4.70
CA SER A 972 45.30 -15.00 -5.39
C SER A 972 44.97 -16.44 -5.00
N MET A 973 43.69 -16.79 -5.11
CA MET A 973 43.22 -18.14 -4.86
C MET A 973 43.83 -19.11 -5.87
N ASP A 974 44.42 -20.21 -5.41
CA ASP A 974 44.95 -21.28 -6.27
C ASP A 974 44.04 -22.52 -6.25
N GLN A 975 44.13 -23.38 -7.27
CA GLN A 975 43.28 -24.57 -7.35
C GLN A 975 43.49 -25.58 -6.21
N ARG A 976 44.67 -25.62 -5.57
CA ARG A 976 44.91 -26.55 -4.46
C ARG A 976 44.11 -26.09 -3.25
N ARG A 977 44.24 -24.81 -2.87
CA ARG A 977 43.49 -24.19 -1.77
C ARG A 977 41.99 -24.24 -2.01
N PHE A 978 41.56 -23.96 -3.25
CA PHE A 978 40.16 -24.01 -3.61
C PHE A 978 39.58 -25.44 -3.52
N ARG A 979 40.32 -26.48 -3.91
CA ARG A 979 39.88 -27.87 -3.72
C ARG A 979 39.71 -28.23 -2.24
N MET A 980 40.66 -27.85 -1.40
CA MET A 980 40.57 -28.08 0.06
C MET A 980 39.33 -27.38 0.67
N LEU A 981 38.93 -26.23 0.12
CA LEU A 981 37.73 -25.52 0.54
C LEU A 981 36.44 -26.28 0.21
N VAL A 982 36.34 -26.89 -0.98
CA VAL A 982 35.09 -27.51 -1.44
C VAL A 982 34.91 -28.96 -1.00
N GLU A 983 35.98 -29.67 -0.64
CA GLU A 983 35.93 -31.08 -0.21
C GLU A 983 34.97 -31.32 0.96
N GLU A 984 34.87 -30.38 1.90
CA GLU A 984 33.96 -30.47 3.06
C GLU A 984 32.55 -29.90 2.80
N LEU A 985 32.29 -29.31 1.64
CA LEU A 985 31.01 -28.66 1.31
C LEU A 985 29.99 -29.58 0.61
N ALA A 986 30.41 -30.80 0.26
CA ALA A 986 29.62 -31.74 -0.54
C ALA A 986 28.41 -32.33 0.20
N GLU A 987 28.60 -32.72 1.46
CA GLU A 987 27.64 -33.54 2.21
C GLU A 987 26.26 -32.88 2.41
N PRO A 988 26.16 -31.57 2.76
CA PRO A 988 24.86 -30.95 2.96
C PRO A 988 24.05 -30.76 1.67
N GLY A 989 24.71 -30.70 0.52
CA GLY A 989 24.09 -30.54 -0.80
C GLY A 989 23.30 -29.24 -1.03
N ASP A 990 23.25 -28.32 -0.06
CA ASP A 990 22.47 -27.08 -0.08
C ASP A 990 23.33 -25.81 0.04
N VAL A 991 24.64 -25.93 -0.15
CA VAL A 991 25.61 -24.83 -0.04
C VAL A 991 25.57 -23.92 -1.27
N VAL A 992 25.48 -22.61 -1.04
CA VAL A 992 25.65 -21.58 -2.08
C VAL A 992 27.05 -20.97 -1.96
N MET A 993 27.79 -20.95 -3.06
CA MET A 993 29.09 -20.31 -3.16
C MET A 993 29.00 -19.00 -3.95
N VAL A 994 29.57 -17.93 -3.41
CA VAL A 994 29.56 -16.60 -4.01
C VAL A 994 30.99 -16.14 -4.23
N PHE A 995 31.38 -15.94 -5.49
CA PHE A 995 32.62 -15.26 -5.83
C PHE A 995 32.40 -13.75 -5.69
N ASP A 996 32.93 -13.18 -4.60
CA ASP A 996 32.85 -11.76 -4.25
C ASP A 996 33.99 -11.44 -3.26
N GLY A 997 34.48 -10.21 -3.29
CA GLY A 997 35.62 -9.77 -2.50
C GLY A 997 36.09 -8.37 -2.90
N VAL A 998 37.27 -7.99 -2.39
CA VAL A 998 37.81 -6.64 -2.66
C VAL A 998 38.21 -6.50 -4.13
N GLY A 999 38.69 -7.58 -4.74
CA GLY A 999 38.91 -7.68 -6.18
C GLY A 999 37.64 -8.02 -6.97
N ASP A 1000 37.68 -7.82 -8.28
CA ASP A 1000 36.67 -8.37 -9.18
C ASP A 1000 37.03 -9.82 -9.55
N PRO A 1001 36.16 -10.81 -9.25
CA PRO A 1001 36.43 -12.21 -9.54
C PRO A 1001 36.63 -12.52 -11.04
N MET A 1002 36.06 -11.72 -11.95
CA MET A 1002 36.20 -11.90 -13.40
C MET A 1002 37.63 -11.66 -13.91
N LEU A 1003 38.47 -10.98 -13.13
CA LEU A 1003 39.88 -10.75 -13.46
C LEU A 1003 40.75 -11.96 -13.11
N HIS A 1004 40.26 -12.90 -12.29
CA HIS A 1004 40.99 -14.12 -12.01
C HIS A 1004 41.06 -15.00 -13.27
N PRO A 1005 42.25 -15.47 -13.71
CA PRO A 1005 42.38 -16.24 -14.94
C PRO A 1005 41.69 -17.62 -14.89
N GLU A 1006 41.27 -18.08 -13.72
CA GLU A 1006 40.65 -19.39 -13.51
C GLU A 1006 39.28 -19.33 -12.79
N PHE A 1007 38.60 -18.18 -12.75
CA PHE A 1007 37.30 -18.05 -12.04
C PHE A 1007 36.28 -19.09 -12.49
N ASP A 1008 36.27 -19.37 -13.79
CA ASP A 1008 35.35 -20.28 -14.44
C ASP A 1008 35.74 -21.74 -14.14
N VAL A 1009 37.03 -22.04 -14.00
CA VAL A 1009 37.51 -23.36 -13.54
C VAL A 1009 37.10 -23.62 -12.09
N PHE A 1010 37.23 -22.63 -11.21
CA PHE A 1010 36.77 -22.73 -9.82
C PHE A 1010 35.27 -22.99 -9.72
N ALA A 1011 34.46 -22.36 -10.58
CA ALA A 1011 33.02 -22.64 -10.64
C ALA A 1011 32.74 -24.13 -10.96
N ARG A 1012 33.47 -24.74 -11.92
CA ARG A 1012 33.32 -26.18 -12.22
C ARG A 1012 33.76 -27.04 -11.04
N ILE A 1013 34.92 -26.74 -10.43
CA ILE A 1013 35.42 -27.48 -9.26
C ILE A 1013 34.39 -27.48 -8.13
N ALA A 1014 33.74 -26.34 -7.86
CA ALA A 1014 32.73 -26.23 -6.82
C ALA A 1014 31.49 -27.10 -7.12
N ILE A 1015 30.94 -27.01 -8.33
CA ILE A 1015 29.77 -27.80 -8.74
C ILE A 1015 30.09 -29.30 -8.75
N ASP A 1016 31.24 -29.70 -9.27
CA ASP A 1016 31.70 -31.11 -9.29
C ASP A 1016 31.90 -31.66 -7.86
N ALA A 1017 32.30 -30.80 -6.92
CA ALA A 1017 32.42 -31.14 -5.50
C ALA A 1017 31.07 -31.20 -4.75
N GLY A 1018 29.95 -30.86 -5.38
CA GLY A 1018 28.62 -30.94 -4.77
C GLY A 1018 28.08 -29.64 -4.17
N VAL A 1019 28.74 -28.50 -4.40
CA VAL A 1019 28.16 -27.18 -4.12
C VAL A 1019 26.89 -27.02 -4.96
N ARG A 1020 25.79 -26.59 -4.33
CA ARG A 1020 24.48 -26.51 -5.02
C ARG A 1020 24.48 -25.46 -6.12
N GLN A 1021 25.03 -24.29 -5.83
CA GLN A 1021 25.03 -23.16 -6.75
C GLN A 1021 26.31 -22.33 -6.60
N VAL A 1022 26.85 -21.88 -7.74
CA VAL A 1022 27.88 -20.85 -7.80
C VAL A 1022 27.28 -19.56 -8.36
N ARG A 1023 27.55 -18.44 -7.69
CA ARG A 1023 27.23 -17.08 -8.12
C ARG A 1023 28.50 -16.25 -8.24
N ILE A 1024 28.45 -15.21 -9.07
CA ILE A 1024 29.55 -14.25 -9.21
C ILE A 1024 29.02 -12.82 -9.09
N ARG A 1025 29.71 -11.97 -8.30
CA ARG A 1025 29.43 -10.54 -8.19
C ARG A 1025 30.59 -9.74 -8.78
N THR A 1026 30.29 -8.88 -9.77
CA THR A 1026 31.28 -8.22 -10.62
C THR A 1026 30.85 -6.80 -10.97
N ASP A 1027 31.80 -5.90 -11.22
CA ASP A 1027 31.55 -4.60 -11.87
C ASP A 1027 31.41 -4.73 -13.41
N LEU A 1028 31.68 -5.92 -13.93
CA LEU A 1028 31.58 -6.31 -15.33
C LEU A 1028 32.48 -5.49 -16.28
N VAL A 1029 33.51 -4.83 -15.74
CA VAL A 1029 34.60 -4.22 -16.50
C VAL A 1029 35.58 -5.31 -16.95
N ALA A 1030 35.09 -6.16 -17.86
CA ALA A 1030 35.77 -7.38 -18.29
C ALA A 1030 36.06 -7.38 -19.80
N SER A 1031 37.01 -8.23 -20.22
CA SER A 1031 37.31 -8.49 -21.63
C SER A 1031 36.24 -9.39 -22.27
N ASP A 1032 36.16 -9.35 -23.61
CA ASP A 1032 35.22 -10.22 -24.34
C ASP A 1032 35.44 -11.71 -24.05
N GLU A 1033 36.69 -12.14 -23.89
CA GLU A 1033 37.06 -13.52 -23.53
C GLU A 1033 36.56 -13.91 -22.13
N ALA A 1034 36.61 -12.98 -21.17
CA ALA A 1034 36.10 -13.26 -19.83
C ALA A 1034 34.57 -13.43 -19.85
N ILE A 1035 33.85 -12.65 -20.67
CA ILE A 1035 32.40 -12.82 -20.88
C ILE A 1035 32.08 -14.18 -21.51
N ASP A 1036 32.83 -14.61 -22.54
CA ASP A 1036 32.66 -15.94 -23.15
C ASP A 1036 32.81 -17.07 -22.12
N ARG A 1037 33.81 -16.98 -21.25
CA ARG A 1037 34.03 -17.96 -20.17
C ARG A 1037 32.92 -17.94 -19.13
N LEU A 1038 32.40 -16.76 -18.80
CA LEU A 1038 31.27 -16.59 -17.88
C LEU A 1038 30.01 -17.26 -18.43
N VAL A 1039 29.67 -17.04 -19.70
CA VAL A 1039 28.51 -17.66 -20.36
C VAL A 1039 28.65 -19.18 -20.41
N ALA A 1040 29.86 -19.70 -20.61
CA ALA A 1040 30.12 -21.14 -20.64
C ALA A 1040 30.20 -21.80 -19.24
N ALA A 1041 30.31 -21.01 -18.16
CA ALA A 1041 30.49 -21.50 -16.80
C ALA A 1041 29.19 -22.00 -16.18
N PRO A 1042 29.24 -22.98 -15.25
CA PRO A 1042 28.08 -23.44 -14.48
C PRO A 1042 27.76 -22.43 -13.36
N ILE A 1043 27.71 -21.16 -13.72
CA ILE A 1043 27.32 -20.04 -12.86
C ILE A 1043 25.85 -19.81 -13.15
N GLU A 1044 24.99 -19.96 -12.13
CA GLU A 1044 23.53 -19.80 -12.31
C GLU A 1044 23.07 -18.37 -12.03
N VAL A 1045 23.90 -17.54 -11.39
CA VAL A 1045 23.57 -16.15 -11.04
C VAL A 1045 24.78 -15.22 -11.23
N VAL A 1046 24.56 -14.12 -11.93
CA VAL A 1046 25.52 -13.02 -12.14
C VAL A 1046 24.94 -11.75 -11.52
N GLU A 1047 25.61 -11.26 -10.48
CA GLU A 1047 25.32 -9.99 -9.81
C GLU A 1047 26.22 -8.91 -10.41
N VAL A 1048 25.62 -7.84 -10.91
CA VAL A 1048 26.35 -6.74 -11.58
C VAL A 1048 26.23 -5.49 -10.74
N ASP A 1049 27.31 -5.06 -10.11
CA ASP A 1049 27.42 -3.77 -9.40
C ASP A 1049 27.48 -2.67 -10.47
N LEU A 1050 26.30 -2.23 -10.94
CA LEU A 1050 26.16 -1.26 -12.03
C LEU A 1050 26.21 0.17 -11.50
N ASP A 1051 25.58 0.42 -10.34
CA ASP A 1051 25.58 1.68 -9.57
C ASP A 1051 25.32 2.99 -10.35
N ALA A 1052 24.81 2.91 -11.58
CA ALA A 1052 24.56 4.07 -12.44
C ALA A 1052 23.62 3.77 -13.63
N GLU A 1053 22.98 4.81 -14.13
CA GLU A 1053 22.28 4.90 -15.43
C GLU A 1053 23.01 5.80 -16.42
N THR A 1054 23.98 6.60 -15.95
CA THR A 1054 24.81 7.48 -16.79
C THR A 1054 26.31 7.31 -16.54
N ALA A 1055 27.12 7.66 -17.55
CA ALA A 1055 28.58 7.63 -17.44
C ALA A 1055 29.13 8.62 -16.38
N SER A 1056 28.44 9.73 -16.14
CA SER A 1056 28.80 10.70 -15.10
C SER A 1056 28.65 10.12 -13.71
N THR A 1057 27.52 9.48 -13.43
CA THR A 1057 27.26 8.85 -12.13
C THR A 1057 28.19 7.64 -11.92
N TRP A 1058 28.40 6.84 -12.96
CA TRP A 1058 29.40 5.77 -12.94
C TRP A 1058 30.78 6.29 -12.55
N THR A 1059 31.25 7.36 -13.18
CA THR A 1059 32.58 7.92 -12.88
C THR A 1059 32.63 8.49 -11.47
N ALA A 1060 31.54 9.09 -10.97
CA ALA A 1060 31.45 9.60 -9.61
C ALA A 1060 31.52 8.47 -8.55
N VAL A 1061 30.95 7.31 -8.85
CA VAL A 1061 30.91 6.15 -7.93
C VAL A 1061 32.16 5.27 -8.02
N HIS A 1062 32.65 5.03 -9.23
CA HIS A 1062 33.70 4.06 -9.53
C HIS A 1062 35.08 4.69 -9.84
N GLY A 1063 35.19 6.02 -9.76
CA GLY A 1063 36.44 6.77 -9.90
C GLY A 1063 37.01 6.88 -11.32
N ARG A 1064 36.38 6.23 -12.32
CA ARG A 1064 36.85 6.20 -13.71
C ARG A 1064 35.72 5.98 -14.71
N ASP A 1065 35.96 6.35 -15.96
CA ASP A 1065 35.08 5.97 -17.07
C ASP A 1065 35.18 4.46 -17.38
N GLY A 1066 34.06 3.88 -17.81
CA GLY A 1066 33.88 2.44 -18.02
C GLY A 1066 32.43 2.03 -18.32
N PHE A 1067 31.47 2.93 -18.11
CA PHE A 1067 30.03 2.64 -18.21
C PHE A 1067 29.61 2.04 -19.56
N ASP A 1068 30.10 2.58 -20.68
CA ASP A 1068 29.76 2.06 -22.01
C ASP A 1068 30.25 0.63 -22.26
N GLN A 1069 31.41 0.27 -21.68
CA GLN A 1069 31.93 -1.11 -21.75
C GLN A 1069 31.05 -2.05 -20.93
N VAL A 1070 30.74 -1.68 -19.69
CA VAL A 1070 29.88 -2.46 -18.79
C VAL A 1070 28.50 -2.67 -19.42
N ARG A 1071 27.91 -1.61 -19.99
CA ARG A 1071 26.60 -1.68 -20.64
C ARG A 1071 26.61 -2.60 -21.88
N ARG A 1072 27.69 -2.58 -22.68
CA ARG A 1072 27.86 -3.54 -23.81
C ARG A 1072 28.01 -4.97 -23.32
N ASN A 1073 28.83 -5.20 -22.30
CA ASN A 1073 29.05 -6.53 -21.73
C ASN A 1073 27.76 -7.09 -21.13
N LEU A 1074 27.00 -6.25 -20.43
CA LEU A 1074 25.70 -6.62 -19.87
C LEU A 1074 24.69 -6.95 -20.96
N GLU A 1075 24.63 -6.15 -22.03
CA GLU A 1075 23.77 -6.44 -23.19
C GLU A 1075 24.10 -7.81 -23.82
N ARG A 1076 25.39 -8.09 -23.98
CA ARG A 1076 25.86 -9.36 -24.53
C ARG A 1076 25.47 -10.54 -23.63
N LEU A 1077 25.72 -10.43 -22.32
CA LEU A 1077 25.35 -11.44 -21.34
C LEU A 1077 23.83 -11.73 -21.34
N VAL A 1078 23.01 -10.69 -21.49
CA VAL A 1078 21.54 -10.82 -21.56
C VAL A 1078 21.10 -11.60 -22.81
N LEU A 1079 21.80 -11.48 -23.94
CA LEU A 1079 21.44 -12.14 -25.20
C LEU A 1079 22.01 -13.56 -25.33
N GLU A 1080 23.14 -13.83 -24.69
CA GLU A 1080 23.87 -15.10 -24.83
C GLU A 1080 23.51 -16.15 -23.76
N ARG A 1081 22.72 -15.78 -22.73
CA ARG A 1081 22.24 -16.71 -21.70
C ARG A 1081 21.43 -17.87 -22.28
N ALA A 1082 21.58 -19.05 -21.70
CA ALA A 1082 20.91 -20.26 -22.14
C ALA A 1082 19.41 -20.19 -21.85
N VAL A 1083 18.57 -20.32 -22.89
CA VAL A 1083 17.11 -20.42 -22.77
C VAL A 1083 16.73 -21.82 -22.29
N LEU A 1084 15.79 -21.93 -21.35
CA LEU A 1084 15.30 -23.18 -20.79
C LEU A 1084 13.89 -23.48 -21.32
N GLY A 1085 13.70 -24.67 -21.90
CA GLY A 1085 12.45 -25.10 -22.54
C GLY A 1085 12.32 -24.70 -24.01
N ASP A 1086 11.20 -25.10 -24.62
CA ASP A 1086 10.93 -24.85 -26.04
C ASP A 1086 10.85 -23.35 -26.35
N LEU A 1087 11.35 -22.98 -27.54
CA LEU A 1087 11.38 -21.59 -28.02
C LEU A 1087 9.96 -21.13 -28.34
N ASP A 1088 9.36 -20.35 -27.44
CA ASP A 1088 8.18 -19.55 -27.76
C ASP A 1088 8.59 -18.26 -28.51
N ASP A 1089 7.67 -17.66 -29.29
CA ASP A 1089 7.91 -16.43 -30.08
C ASP A 1089 8.10 -15.17 -29.21
N LEU A 1090 8.47 -15.33 -27.94
CA LEU A 1090 8.71 -14.24 -26.99
C LEU A 1090 10.08 -13.58 -27.20
N PRO A 1091 10.22 -12.28 -26.85
CA PRO A 1091 11.51 -11.62 -26.68
C PRO A 1091 12.43 -12.39 -25.73
N HIS A 1092 13.74 -12.38 -26.01
CA HIS A 1092 14.74 -13.13 -25.25
C HIS A 1092 14.71 -12.81 -23.75
N GLU A 1093 14.40 -11.57 -23.36
CA GLU A 1093 14.34 -11.14 -21.96
C GLU A 1093 13.12 -11.67 -21.20
N LEU A 1094 12.06 -12.10 -21.89
CA LEU A 1094 10.87 -12.70 -21.29
C LEU A 1094 10.94 -14.22 -21.20
N ARG A 1095 11.84 -14.84 -21.96
CA ARG A 1095 12.10 -16.28 -21.87
C ARG A 1095 12.79 -16.60 -20.54
N THR A 1096 12.47 -17.78 -20.01
CA THR A 1096 13.16 -18.33 -18.84
C THR A 1096 14.57 -18.76 -19.27
N SER A 1097 15.60 -18.20 -18.63
CA SER A 1097 16.99 -18.42 -19.01
C SER A 1097 17.93 -18.45 -17.80
N LEU A 1098 19.09 -19.07 -17.97
CA LEU A 1098 20.22 -19.02 -17.02
C LEU A 1098 21.52 -18.56 -17.70
N PRO A 1099 22.40 -17.83 -17.01
CA PRO A 1099 22.25 -17.39 -15.61
C PRO A 1099 21.16 -16.34 -15.41
N TRP A 1100 20.66 -16.24 -14.17
CA TRP A 1100 19.97 -15.05 -13.71
C TRP A 1100 20.96 -13.89 -13.68
N ILE A 1101 20.54 -12.73 -14.19
CA ILE A 1101 21.35 -11.51 -14.17
C ILE A 1101 20.65 -10.53 -13.24
N ALA A 1102 21.33 -10.10 -12.18
CA ALA A 1102 20.82 -9.19 -11.18
C ALA A 1102 21.65 -7.90 -11.16
N PRO A 1103 21.23 -6.86 -11.92
CA PRO A 1103 21.80 -5.53 -11.79
C PRO A 1103 21.55 -4.97 -10.39
N ARG A 1104 22.58 -4.36 -9.80
CA ARG A 1104 22.56 -3.81 -8.44
C ARG A 1104 22.99 -2.34 -8.47
N LEU A 1105 22.33 -1.52 -7.65
CA LEU A 1105 22.65 -0.11 -7.42
C LEU A 1105 22.64 0.15 -5.92
N GLN A 1106 23.72 0.72 -5.38
CA GLN A 1106 23.79 1.13 -3.98
C GLN A 1106 23.13 2.49 -3.79
N ARG A 1107 22.16 2.60 -2.89
CA ARG A 1107 21.45 3.83 -2.54
C ARG A 1107 22.38 4.80 -1.82
N ARG A 1108 22.84 5.82 -2.54
CA ARG A 1108 23.81 6.82 -2.07
C ARG A 1108 23.48 8.21 -2.60
N ALA A 1109 24.14 9.23 -2.05
CA ALA A 1109 23.99 10.60 -2.52
C ALA A 1109 24.24 10.75 -4.04
N GLU A 1110 25.20 10.00 -4.59
CA GLU A 1110 25.57 10.05 -6.01
C GLU A 1110 24.54 9.35 -6.91
N THR A 1111 23.81 8.35 -6.40
CA THR A 1111 22.98 7.44 -7.21
C THR A 1111 21.48 7.62 -7.01
N ILE A 1112 21.05 8.29 -5.93
CA ILE A 1112 19.64 8.40 -5.53
C ILE A 1112 18.77 9.04 -6.61
N GLU A 1113 19.32 9.96 -7.41
CA GLU A 1113 18.59 10.58 -8.50
C GLU A 1113 18.33 9.63 -9.67
N GLU A 1114 19.17 8.63 -9.91
CA GLU A 1114 19.04 7.66 -11.01
C GLU A 1114 18.37 6.35 -10.60
N MET A 1115 18.26 6.08 -9.29
CA MET A 1115 17.64 4.89 -8.71
C MET A 1115 16.24 4.58 -9.30
N PRO A 1116 15.33 5.54 -9.53
CA PRO A 1116 14.01 5.26 -10.10
C PRO A 1116 14.09 4.69 -11.53
N GLU A 1117 14.89 5.32 -12.38
CA GLU A 1117 15.09 4.92 -13.77
C GLU A 1117 15.83 3.57 -13.86
N PHE A 1118 16.85 3.37 -13.01
CA PHE A 1118 17.56 2.10 -12.85
C PHE A 1118 16.61 0.96 -12.50
N PHE A 1119 15.87 1.12 -11.40
CA PHE A 1119 15.01 0.06 -10.88
C PHE A 1119 13.99 -0.36 -11.93
N GLU A 1120 13.33 0.61 -12.58
CA GLU A 1120 12.30 0.34 -13.56
C GLU A 1120 12.82 -0.33 -14.82
N ARG A 1121 13.96 0.13 -15.36
CA ARG A 1121 14.58 -0.46 -16.54
C ARG A 1121 14.87 -1.94 -16.32
N TRP A 1122 15.57 -2.26 -15.25
CA TRP A 1122 16.05 -3.62 -15.00
C TRP A 1122 14.94 -4.54 -14.50
N ARG A 1123 13.99 -4.01 -13.71
CA ARG A 1123 12.81 -4.78 -13.30
C ARG A 1123 11.91 -5.12 -14.48
N GLN A 1124 11.68 -4.19 -15.41
CA GLN A 1124 10.92 -4.47 -16.62
C GLN A 1124 11.64 -5.50 -17.51
N ARG A 1125 12.96 -5.30 -17.71
CA ARG A 1125 13.77 -6.08 -18.65
C ARG A 1125 14.07 -7.49 -18.14
N LEU A 1126 14.70 -7.61 -16.98
CA LEU A 1126 15.19 -8.88 -16.45
C LEU A 1126 14.29 -9.48 -15.36
N GLY A 1127 13.29 -8.73 -14.89
CA GLY A 1127 12.43 -9.16 -13.80
C GLY A 1127 13.08 -8.99 -12.44
N THR A 1128 14.30 -8.46 -12.35
CA THR A 1128 15.02 -8.24 -11.10
C THR A 1128 15.88 -6.98 -11.22
N ALA A 1129 15.92 -6.21 -10.13
CA ALA A 1129 16.75 -5.04 -9.94
C ALA A 1129 16.93 -4.93 -8.43
N VAL A 1130 18.16 -4.84 -7.94
CA VAL A 1130 18.45 -4.83 -6.51
C VAL A 1130 18.98 -3.47 -6.11
N ILE A 1131 18.41 -2.89 -5.06
CA ILE A 1131 18.92 -1.67 -4.45
C ILE A 1131 19.65 -2.07 -3.17
N ASP A 1132 20.94 -1.76 -3.04
CA ASP A 1132 21.70 -2.01 -1.83
C ASP A 1132 21.70 -0.79 -0.91
N GLY A 1133 21.85 -1.02 0.40
CA GLY A 1133 22.29 0.02 1.33
C GLY A 1133 23.81 0.22 1.33
N PRO A 1134 24.30 1.39 1.78
CA PRO A 1134 25.71 1.57 2.13
C PRO A 1134 26.18 0.55 3.17
N VAL A 1135 27.47 0.19 3.12
CA VAL A 1135 28.07 -0.74 4.08
C VAL A 1135 28.03 -0.14 5.50
N ARG A 1136 27.57 -0.94 6.47
CA ARG A 1136 27.55 -0.57 7.89
C ARG A 1136 28.92 -0.82 8.53
N TRP A 1137 29.84 0.11 8.33
CA TRP A 1137 31.19 0.06 8.90
C TRP A 1137 31.16 0.18 10.43
N PRO A 1138 31.94 -0.65 11.15
CA PRO A 1138 32.18 -0.44 12.57
C PRO A 1138 32.80 0.94 12.84
N GLU A 1139 32.44 1.57 13.96
CA GLU A 1139 32.89 2.93 14.31
C GLU A 1139 34.41 3.05 14.39
N ASP A 1140 35.11 1.99 14.81
CA ASP A 1140 36.57 1.93 14.92
C ASP A 1140 37.30 1.98 13.56
N GLN A 1141 36.57 1.84 12.46
CA GLN A 1141 37.11 1.92 11.10
C GLN A 1141 37.10 3.33 10.48
N ALA A 1142 36.53 4.32 11.17
CA ALA A 1142 36.53 5.74 10.79
C ALA A 1142 36.09 6.03 9.33
N VAL A 1143 35.11 5.29 8.82
CA VAL A 1143 34.52 5.54 7.49
C VAL A 1143 33.39 6.57 7.63
N ALA A 1144 33.42 7.62 6.81
CA ALA A 1144 32.38 8.63 6.82
C ALA A 1144 31.03 8.01 6.38
N PRO A 1145 29.93 8.29 7.10
CA PRO A 1145 28.61 7.81 6.72
C PRO A 1145 28.10 8.54 5.46
N ASP A 1146 27.28 7.86 4.68
CA ASP A 1146 26.52 8.49 3.60
C ASP A 1146 25.53 9.52 4.20
N PRO A 1147 25.32 10.70 3.56
CA PRO A 1147 24.44 11.74 4.08
C PRO A 1147 22.95 11.39 3.98
N LEU A 1148 22.58 10.35 3.23
CA LEU A 1148 21.21 9.84 3.20
C LEU A 1148 20.86 9.11 4.49
N SER A 1149 19.58 9.12 4.84
CA SER A 1149 19.06 8.43 6.03
C SER A 1149 19.40 6.94 5.96
N PRO A 1150 20.05 6.33 6.98
CA PRO A 1150 20.52 4.96 6.88
C PRO A 1150 19.37 3.96 7.00
N THR A 1151 19.44 2.87 6.25
CA THR A 1151 18.51 1.75 6.30
C THR A 1151 19.20 0.58 6.99
N HIS A 1152 18.53 -0.02 7.98
CA HIS A 1152 19.07 -1.16 8.73
C HIS A 1152 18.05 -2.28 8.74
N PRO A 1153 18.41 -3.49 8.29
CA PRO A 1153 17.58 -4.65 8.55
C PRO A 1153 17.50 -4.89 10.06
N PRO A 1154 16.45 -5.55 10.55
CA PRO A 1154 16.34 -5.96 11.95
C PRO A 1154 17.58 -6.77 12.39
N SER A 1155 17.99 -6.63 13.65
CA SER A 1155 19.17 -7.34 14.19
C SER A 1155 19.07 -8.87 14.05
N GLY A 1156 17.85 -9.42 14.06
CA GLY A 1156 17.59 -10.83 13.77
C GLY A 1156 18.13 -11.28 12.40
N ARG A 1157 18.09 -10.42 11.37
CA ARG A 1157 18.65 -10.72 10.05
C ARG A 1157 20.17 -10.80 10.09
N ASP A 1158 20.83 -9.84 10.75
CA ASP A 1158 22.29 -9.82 10.89
C ASP A 1158 22.79 -11.05 11.64
N ARG A 1159 22.07 -11.48 12.69
CA ARG A 1159 22.36 -12.73 13.41
C ARG A 1159 22.23 -13.95 12.50
N ILE A 1160 21.17 -14.03 11.69
CA ILE A 1160 20.99 -15.14 10.73
C ILE A 1160 22.17 -15.21 9.75
N VAL A 1161 22.57 -14.07 9.18
CA VAL A 1161 23.72 -14.00 8.26
C VAL A 1161 25.02 -14.41 8.97
N ALA A 1162 25.25 -13.90 10.18
CA ALA A 1162 26.42 -14.22 10.99
C ALA A 1162 26.55 -15.72 11.32
N GLU A 1163 25.42 -16.44 11.38
CA GLU A 1163 25.35 -17.87 11.69
C GLU A 1163 25.06 -18.76 10.46
N SER A 1164 25.01 -18.21 9.25
CA SER A 1164 24.80 -18.99 8.01
C SER A 1164 25.86 -18.75 6.95
N ARG A 1165 26.59 -17.62 7.00
CA ARG A 1165 27.54 -17.19 5.97
C ARG A 1165 28.98 -17.12 6.47
N MET A 1166 29.89 -17.71 5.72
CA MET A 1166 31.33 -17.67 5.94
C MET A 1166 32.02 -16.87 4.83
N THR A 1167 32.99 -16.03 5.17
CA THR A 1167 33.86 -15.35 4.20
C THR A 1167 35.24 -15.97 4.23
N ILE A 1168 35.81 -16.24 3.06
CA ILE A 1168 37.14 -16.79 2.88
C ILE A 1168 37.89 -15.89 1.90
N LEU A 1169 38.99 -15.32 2.37
CA LEU A 1169 39.85 -14.41 1.62
C LEU A 1169 40.73 -15.18 0.64
N SER A 1170 41.33 -14.51 -0.35
CA SER A 1170 42.06 -15.18 -1.44
C SER A 1170 43.28 -16.00 -0.96
N ASP A 1171 43.87 -15.60 0.16
CA ASP A 1171 44.97 -16.32 0.84
C ASP A 1171 44.49 -17.45 1.78
N GLY A 1172 43.19 -17.73 1.80
CA GLY A 1172 42.54 -18.74 2.65
C GLY A 1172 42.12 -18.24 4.03
N THR A 1173 42.41 -16.99 4.39
CA THR A 1173 42.09 -16.44 5.72
C THR A 1173 40.58 -16.31 5.94
N VAL A 1174 40.12 -16.67 7.14
CA VAL A 1174 38.71 -16.59 7.56
C VAL A 1174 38.54 -15.47 8.61
N PRO A 1175 38.12 -14.26 8.21
CA PRO A 1175 37.97 -13.16 9.15
C PRO A 1175 36.73 -13.36 10.05
N VAL A 1176 36.83 -12.89 11.29
CA VAL A 1176 35.71 -12.92 12.25
C VAL A 1176 34.58 -12.01 11.75
N LEU A 1177 34.93 -10.78 11.35
CA LEU A 1177 34.03 -9.78 10.82
C LEU A 1177 34.18 -9.71 9.31
N GLU A 1178 33.08 -9.70 8.57
CA GLU A 1178 33.12 -9.53 7.11
C GLU A 1178 33.68 -8.16 6.69
N THR A 1179 33.57 -7.16 7.55
CA THR A 1179 34.11 -5.82 7.36
C THR A 1179 35.61 -5.72 7.68
N ASP A 1180 36.24 -6.79 8.18
CA ASP A 1180 37.70 -6.88 8.26
C ASP A 1180 38.29 -7.35 6.92
N LEU A 1181 38.35 -6.41 5.97
CA LEU A 1181 38.81 -6.69 4.62
C LEU A 1181 40.27 -7.14 4.55
N ARG A 1182 41.10 -6.83 5.55
CA ARG A 1182 42.51 -7.23 5.62
C ARG A 1182 42.71 -8.61 6.24
N GLY A 1183 41.74 -9.10 7.00
CA GLY A 1183 41.83 -10.37 7.71
C GLY A 1183 42.76 -10.31 8.93
N GLU A 1184 42.90 -9.14 9.56
CA GLU A 1184 43.75 -8.93 10.73
C GLU A 1184 43.23 -9.71 11.96
N ARG A 1185 41.91 -9.87 12.08
CA ARG A 1185 41.22 -10.67 13.10
C ARG A 1185 40.54 -11.87 12.44
N SER A 1186 41.22 -13.01 12.45
CA SER A 1186 40.75 -14.26 11.83
C SER A 1186 40.71 -15.44 12.80
N VAL A 1187 39.91 -16.45 12.46
CA VAL A 1187 39.85 -17.74 13.19
C VAL A 1187 40.82 -18.79 12.64
N GLY A 1188 41.57 -18.44 11.58
CA GLY A 1188 42.55 -19.29 10.93
C GLY A 1188 42.44 -19.26 9.41
N ARG A 1189 43.07 -20.23 8.76
CA ARG A 1189 43.17 -20.35 7.31
C ARG A 1189 42.70 -21.71 6.81
N VAL A 1190 42.00 -21.69 5.69
CA VAL A 1190 41.66 -22.91 4.95
C VAL A 1190 42.95 -23.58 4.47
N GLY A 1191 43.07 -24.87 4.76
CA GLY A 1191 44.23 -25.69 4.41
C GLY A 1191 45.21 -25.93 5.57
N GLU A 1192 45.16 -25.09 6.61
CA GLU A 1192 45.83 -25.35 7.89
C GLU A 1192 44.91 -26.10 8.86
N ARG A 1193 43.60 -25.84 8.77
CA ARG A 1193 42.54 -26.42 9.59
C ARG A 1193 41.37 -26.86 8.68
N SER A 1194 40.53 -27.75 9.19
CA SER A 1194 39.31 -28.16 8.47
C SER A 1194 38.31 -27.00 8.41
N LEU A 1195 37.48 -26.98 7.36
CA LEU A 1195 36.44 -25.96 7.19
C LEU A 1195 35.42 -26.03 8.34
N THR A 1196 35.07 -27.25 8.77
CA THR A 1196 34.17 -27.52 9.88
C THR A 1196 34.66 -26.90 11.20
N GLU A 1197 35.97 -27.03 11.51
CA GLU A 1197 36.57 -26.41 12.70
C GLU A 1197 36.58 -24.88 12.60
N LEU A 1198 36.96 -24.34 11.45
CA LEU A 1198 36.98 -22.89 11.22
C LEU A 1198 35.57 -22.30 11.33
N TRP A 1199 34.55 -22.99 10.84
CA TRP A 1199 33.16 -22.56 10.93
C TRP A 1199 32.66 -22.52 12.37
N ARG A 1200 32.95 -23.56 13.17
CA ARG A 1200 32.59 -23.61 14.58
C ARG A 1200 33.19 -22.44 15.36
N ASP A 1201 34.50 -22.22 15.20
CA ASP A 1201 35.21 -21.14 15.87
C ASP A 1201 34.73 -19.76 15.41
N LEU A 1202 34.38 -19.62 14.13
CA LEU A 1202 33.83 -18.38 13.57
C LEU A 1202 32.49 -18.03 14.23
N VAL A 1203 31.57 -18.99 14.33
CA VAL A 1203 30.26 -18.79 14.97
C VAL A 1203 30.44 -18.45 16.45
N GLU A 1204 31.33 -19.13 17.16
CA GLU A 1204 31.63 -18.83 18.57
C GLU A 1204 32.25 -17.44 18.77
N ALA A 1205 33.18 -17.04 17.91
CA ALA A 1205 33.78 -15.70 17.93
C ALA A 1205 32.74 -14.61 17.65
N ARG A 1206 31.79 -14.84 16.73
CA ARG A 1206 30.71 -13.89 16.42
C ARG A 1206 29.66 -13.79 17.53
N ARG A 1207 29.33 -14.90 18.20
CA ARG A 1207 28.48 -14.89 19.41
C ARG A 1207 29.15 -14.15 20.56
N SER A 1208 30.46 -14.34 20.71
CA SER A 1208 31.27 -13.59 21.68
C SER A 1208 31.29 -12.09 21.37
N TYR A 1209 31.44 -11.72 20.09
CA TYR A 1209 31.32 -10.33 19.64
C TYR A 1209 29.96 -9.75 20.01
N GLU A 1210 28.86 -10.41 19.66
CA GLU A 1210 27.50 -9.96 19.98
C GLU A 1210 27.29 -9.79 21.50
N SER A 1211 27.82 -10.70 22.30
CA SER A 1211 27.75 -10.60 23.77
C SER A 1211 28.53 -9.41 24.33
N GLN A 1212 29.60 -8.98 23.66
CA GLN A 1212 30.45 -7.86 24.08
C GLN A 1212 29.91 -6.51 23.60
N THR A 1213 29.36 -6.44 22.39
CA THR A 1213 28.90 -5.20 21.76
C THR A 1213 27.40 -4.95 21.94
N GLY A 1214 26.64 -5.96 22.33
CA GLY A 1214 25.18 -5.91 22.41
C GLY A 1214 24.47 -5.99 21.05
N ALA A 1215 25.20 -6.22 19.96
CA ALA A 1215 24.65 -6.33 18.60
C ALA A 1215 25.42 -7.36 17.75
N PRO A 1216 24.72 -8.14 16.90
CA PRO A 1216 25.39 -9.10 16.01
C PRO A 1216 26.34 -8.39 15.04
N PRO A 1217 27.39 -9.07 14.56
CA PRO A 1217 28.30 -8.53 13.55
C PRO A 1217 27.54 -8.04 12.31
N THR A 1218 27.84 -6.81 11.88
CA THR A 1218 27.27 -6.29 10.64
C THR A 1218 27.91 -6.99 9.42
N PRO A 1219 27.10 -7.43 8.45
CA PRO A 1219 27.63 -8.00 7.21
C PRO A 1219 28.26 -6.92 6.33
N TRP A 1220 29.27 -7.29 5.53
CA TRP A 1220 29.90 -6.36 4.57
C TRP A 1220 28.96 -6.05 3.40
N ARG A 1221 28.27 -7.08 2.89
CA ARG A 1221 27.17 -6.94 1.93
C ARG A 1221 25.88 -7.29 2.66
N ALA A 1222 24.92 -6.35 2.70
CA ALA A 1222 23.68 -6.48 3.47
C ALA A 1222 22.74 -7.59 2.95
N GLY A 1223 22.87 -7.90 1.65
CA GLY A 1223 22.21 -9.01 0.98
C GLY A 1223 22.39 -10.32 1.71
#